data_AF-A0AAD6TVF3-F1
#
_entry.id   AF-A0AAD6TVF3-F1
#
_cell.length_a   1.000
_cell.length_b   1.000
_cell.length_c   1.000
_cell.angle_alpha   90.00
_cell.angle_beta   90.00
_cell.angle_gamma   90.00
#
_symmetry.space_group_name_H-M   'P 1'
#
loop_
_entity.id
_entity.type
_entity.pdbx_description
1 polymer ?
#
loop_
_entity_poly.entity_id
_entity_poly.type
_entity_poly.pdbx_seq_one_letter_code
_entity_poly.pdbx_strand_id
1 'polypeptide(L)'
;MAQNSPQKPHAHSVDLLRNRDPLTPLGPFDGKAAAHAQIGAKHFFITTNADYVPAVPSLQLPHKVYLRTDMRYGPDDPTLWPQQYAAYYCHLPLISRKGARPELNIMWWNPTRSDFEVGSAITRGLGKLGGQQLARLLPPINDLVPRCKQFCRNSPTHATPLFGQLMQQVLMWIEQLQALPTTYTKMLFAVTSLQRTFLELDALYKYMSVYKERMNNYLAQDVNADLGQFVGAFTTVPTVAQQFWAAGLPFWFIREYEVFDSENILSVVPLSHPNFDLPDPDAHGEGAPPSLYTGNSTMEKIEAIHRAAQQTPWYTDPFETGFTRTPSQPRDPASGSTSRAIALSAAPISAPIPSSSHAVAQSGKDRRYKPYPAQPTAKVPAKAKAPNNAAKVERDKFARLAVAEMPPYIVSMANALASVDRSVVPYTSNAADRRYVLPEPALLVNSTSERRRRFLHHWTLLADGFIYMLTQRQPLLLSGQEWRDILEGLMNERGPPGSRRNRRSSKLEEHIRPALEASNVTSLEGFPVPLDQLRHFTLKETHEIVWQVAETGFRLEFCALDRRASGQERVDDVRGCFAGHMLVGAPLHLGKQGWASGSLEERHRYVGRTACLMLDWTSKTACPDVIRRVKEHSRWSLDRMQELETAVCGYYTQSFWEYFGRAAVLPMRLEHELEQEPGEL
;
A
#
# COMPACT_ATOMS: atom_id res chain seq x y z
N MET A 1 12.78 53.53 -33.74
CA MET A 1 13.67 53.40 -34.91
C MET A 1 15.05 52.99 -34.41
N ALA A 2 15.33 51.70 -34.40
CA ALA A 2 16.69 51.16 -34.30
C ALA A 2 16.78 50.14 -35.45
N GLN A 3 17.73 50.37 -36.34
CA GLN A 3 17.83 49.70 -37.63
C GLN A 3 18.20 48.22 -37.43
N ASN A 4 17.35 47.34 -37.94
CA ASN A 4 17.68 45.93 -38.19
C ASN A 4 18.78 45.89 -39.26
N SER A 5 20.02 45.64 -38.85
CA SER A 5 21.02 45.07 -39.75
C SER A 5 20.64 43.62 -40.04
N PRO A 6 20.69 43.17 -41.31
CA PRO A 6 20.37 41.78 -41.64
C PRO A 6 21.42 40.86 -41.03
N GLN A 7 20.99 39.99 -40.11
CA GLN A 7 21.79 38.85 -39.70
C GLN A 7 22.16 38.05 -40.95
N LYS A 8 23.47 37.92 -41.18
CA LYS A 8 24.02 37.01 -42.20
C LYS A 8 23.49 35.59 -41.97
N PRO A 9 23.14 34.84 -43.02
CA PRO A 9 22.69 33.46 -42.88
C PRO A 9 23.85 32.63 -42.32
N HIS A 10 23.64 31.97 -41.18
CA HIS A 10 24.58 30.99 -40.67
C HIS A 10 24.70 29.84 -41.69
N ALA A 11 25.88 29.68 -42.24
CA ALA A 11 26.26 28.59 -43.13
C ALA A 11 26.26 27.27 -42.33
N HIS A 12 25.22 26.47 -42.52
CA HIS A 12 25.12 24.99 -42.45
C HIS A 12 23.62 24.65 -42.42
N SER A 13 22.90 24.85 -43.53
CA SER A 13 21.54 24.29 -43.65
C SER A 13 21.68 22.77 -43.74
N VAL A 14 21.31 22.06 -42.68
CA VAL A 14 21.26 20.59 -42.67
C VAL A 14 20.22 20.14 -43.69
N ASP A 15 20.68 19.66 -44.85
CA ASP A 15 19.82 19.11 -45.90
C ASP A 15 19.64 17.60 -45.69
N LEU A 16 18.51 17.25 -45.07
CA LEU A 16 18.08 15.86 -44.88
C LEU A 16 17.32 15.30 -46.08
N LEU A 17 16.99 16.11 -47.10
CA LEU A 17 16.18 15.68 -48.24
C LEU A 17 17.03 15.31 -49.47
N ARG A 18 18.36 15.44 -49.39
CA ARG A 18 19.28 15.23 -50.52
C ARG A 18 19.17 13.87 -51.23
N ASN A 19 18.71 12.83 -50.52
CA ASN A 19 18.55 11.46 -51.05
C ASN A 19 17.07 11.05 -51.23
N ARG A 20 16.13 12.00 -51.16
CA ARG A 20 14.69 11.71 -51.19
C ARG A 20 14.27 11.03 -52.50
N ASP A 21 13.78 9.80 -52.38
CA ASP A 21 13.14 9.06 -53.46
C ASP A 21 11.81 8.43 -52.99
N PRO A 22 10.66 9.04 -53.33
CA PRO A 22 9.35 8.50 -52.95
C PRO A 22 9.00 7.14 -53.57
N LEU A 23 9.72 6.67 -54.59
CA LEU A 23 9.43 5.41 -55.28
C LEU A 23 10.19 4.23 -54.68
N THR A 24 11.28 4.50 -53.96
CA THR A 24 12.09 3.47 -53.30
C THR A 24 11.43 3.04 -51.97
N PRO A 25 11.18 1.73 -51.75
CA PRO A 25 10.68 1.23 -50.48
C PRO A 25 11.63 1.60 -49.33
N LEU A 26 11.06 2.15 -48.26
CA LEU A 26 11.83 2.52 -47.07
C LEU A 26 12.31 1.27 -46.33
N GLY A 27 13.55 1.32 -45.85
CA GLY A 27 14.15 0.36 -44.93
C GLY A 27 14.20 0.87 -43.48
N PRO A 28 14.80 0.07 -42.57
CA PRO A 28 14.85 0.37 -41.13
C PRO A 28 15.67 1.61 -40.75
N PHE A 29 16.48 2.14 -41.66
CA PHE A 29 17.30 3.34 -41.42
C PHE A 29 16.80 4.57 -42.19
N ASP A 30 15.85 4.37 -43.09
CA ASP A 30 15.17 5.42 -43.85
C ASP A 30 14.09 6.10 -42.99
N GLY A 31 13.48 7.16 -43.52
CA GLY A 31 12.50 7.95 -42.79
C GLY A 31 11.27 8.30 -43.62
N LYS A 32 10.09 7.90 -43.15
CA LYS A 32 8.83 8.53 -43.60
C LYS A 32 8.81 10.01 -43.20
N ALA A 33 9.32 10.29 -42.01
CA ALA A 33 9.67 11.62 -41.54
C ALA A 33 11.06 11.62 -40.91
N ALA A 34 11.67 12.80 -40.86
CA ALA A 34 12.88 13.03 -40.08
C ALA A 34 12.87 14.42 -39.45
N ALA A 35 13.64 14.60 -38.38
CA ALA A 35 13.89 15.91 -37.78
C ALA A 35 15.38 16.10 -37.53
N HIS A 36 15.82 17.36 -37.61
CA HIS A 36 17.11 17.79 -37.13
C HIS A 36 17.00 18.21 -35.67
N ALA A 37 17.97 17.83 -34.85
CA ALA A 37 18.08 18.25 -33.47
C ALA A 37 19.51 18.72 -33.18
N GLN A 38 19.65 19.78 -32.40
CA GLN A 38 20.95 20.26 -31.91
C GLN A 38 21.04 20.00 -30.41
N ILE A 39 22.09 19.29 -29.98
CA ILE A 39 22.34 18.96 -28.58
C ILE A 39 23.73 19.46 -28.22
N GLY A 40 23.78 20.56 -27.46
CA GLY A 40 25.02 21.30 -27.23
C GLY A 40 25.63 21.77 -28.56
N ALA A 41 26.88 21.38 -28.81
CA ALA A 41 27.59 21.71 -30.05
C ALA A 41 27.40 20.66 -31.17
N LYS A 42 26.72 19.53 -30.91
CA LYS A 42 26.56 18.45 -31.87
C LYS A 42 25.21 18.52 -32.58
N HIS A 43 25.21 18.16 -33.86
CA HIS A 43 24.01 18.05 -34.68
C HIS A 43 23.63 16.59 -34.88
N PHE A 44 22.33 16.32 -34.76
CA PHE A 44 21.74 15.01 -34.91
C PHE A 44 20.61 15.05 -35.92
N PHE A 45 20.36 13.91 -36.55
CA PHE A 45 19.15 13.67 -37.31
C PHE A 45 18.44 12.45 -36.75
N ILE A 46 17.12 12.49 -36.81
CA ILE A 46 16.24 11.47 -36.25
C ILE A 46 15.37 10.96 -37.36
N THR A 47 15.57 9.71 -37.81
CA THR A 47 14.70 9.06 -38.80
C THR A 47 13.62 8.24 -38.11
N THR A 48 12.46 8.12 -38.74
CA THR A 48 11.33 7.37 -38.20
C THR A 48 10.43 6.77 -39.28
N ASN A 49 9.78 5.66 -38.95
CA ASN A 49 8.69 5.07 -39.72
C ASN A 49 7.33 5.75 -39.46
N ALA A 50 7.25 6.67 -38.49
CA ALA A 50 6.07 7.50 -38.23
C ALA A 50 6.02 8.77 -39.09
N ASP A 51 4.91 9.49 -39.04
CA ASP A 51 4.70 10.79 -39.70
C ASP A 51 5.08 12.00 -38.83
N TYR A 52 5.60 11.77 -37.62
CA TYR A 52 6.01 12.81 -36.67
C TYR A 52 7.28 12.41 -35.91
N VAL A 53 8.02 13.41 -35.40
CA VAL A 53 9.19 13.19 -34.54
C VAL A 53 8.97 13.89 -33.19
N PRO A 54 8.83 13.17 -32.07
CA PRO A 54 8.71 13.75 -30.75
C PRO A 54 10.04 14.34 -30.28
N ALA A 55 9.95 15.43 -29.52
CA ALA A 55 11.08 15.96 -28.78
C ALA A 55 11.59 14.91 -27.79
N VAL A 56 12.91 14.71 -27.75
CA VAL A 56 13.54 13.70 -26.92
C VAL A 56 13.66 14.24 -25.48
N PRO A 57 13.09 13.57 -24.45
CA PRO A 57 13.05 14.09 -23.08
C PRO A 57 14.44 14.31 -22.44
N SER A 58 15.39 13.42 -22.70
CA SER A 58 16.65 13.32 -21.93
C SER A 58 17.86 14.01 -22.59
N LEU A 59 17.66 14.98 -23.48
CA LEU A 59 18.80 15.57 -24.23
C LEU A 59 19.61 16.60 -23.44
N GLN A 60 19.09 17.07 -22.31
CA GLN A 60 19.79 18.00 -21.41
C GLN A 60 20.36 17.21 -20.23
N LEU A 61 21.67 17.24 -20.05
CA LEU A 61 22.36 16.53 -18.98
C LEU A 61 22.93 17.53 -17.95
N PRO A 62 22.79 17.28 -16.64
CA PRO A 62 22.07 16.16 -16.03
C PRO A 62 20.54 16.32 -16.13
N HIS A 63 19.86 15.23 -16.48
CA HIS A 63 18.40 15.22 -16.64
C HIS A 63 17.72 15.10 -15.29
N LYS A 64 16.66 15.87 -15.05
CA LYS A 64 15.90 15.86 -13.80
C LYS A 64 14.47 15.40 -14.02
N VAL A 65 13.99 14.54 -13.10
CA VAL A 65 12.64 14.00 -13.13
C VAL A 65 11.86 14.51 -11.94
N TYR A 66 10.62 14.96 -12.17
CA TYR A 66 9.76 15.52 -11.14
C TYR A 66 8.36 14.91 -11.23
N LEU A 67 7.74 14.72 -10.07
CA LEU A 67 6.31 14.45 -9.97
C LEU A 67 5.55 15.76 -10.22
N ARG A 68 4.65 15.76 -11.21
CA ARG A 68 3.85 16.91 -11.61
C ARG A 68 2.56 16.99 -10.79
N THR A 69 1.81 18.09 -10.94
CA THR A 69 0.56 18.32 -10.19
C THR A 69 -0.55 17.33 -10.52
N ASP A 70 -0.51 16.72 -11.71
CA ASP A 70 -1.39 15.62 -12.12
C ASP A 70 -0.92 14.25 -11.57
N MET A 71 0.13 14.22 -10.75
CA MET A 71 0.78 13.04 -10.19
C MET A 71 1.44 12.12 -11.24
N ARG A 72 1.73 12.66 -12.43
CA ARG A 72 2.51 11.98 -13.48
C ARG A 72 3.91 12.57 -13.58
N TYR A 73 4.75 12.00 -14.46
CA TYR A 73 6.13 12.44 -14.66
C TYR A 73 6.33 13.26 -15.95
N GLY A 74 5.24 13.75 -16.56
CA GLY A 74 5.29 14.54 -17.78
C GLY A 74 5.99 13.79 -18.93
N PRO A 75 6.97 14.41 -19.63
CA PRO A 75 7.69 13.75 -20.73
C PRO A 75 8.51 12.52 -20.30
N ASP A 76 8.78 12.36 -18.99
CA ASP A 76 9.48 11.20 -18.45
C ASP A 76 8.57 10.02 -18.14
N ASP A 77 7.25 10.19 -18.22
CA ASP A 77 6.29 9.11 -18.00
C ASP A 77 6.17 8.24 -19.28
N PRO A 78 6.56 6.96 -19.25
CA PRO A 78 6.54 6.08 -20.42
C PRO A 78 5.11 5.81 -20.94
N THR A 79 4.08 6.14 -20.17
CA THR A 79 2.67 6.00 -20.61
C THR A 79 2.15 7.18 -21.41
N LEU A 80 2.89 8.29 -21.40
CA LEU A 80 2.52 9.55 -22.04
C LEU A 80 3.41 9.89 -23.22
N TRP A 81 4.70 9.57 -23.12
CA TRP A 81 5.69 10.01 -24.08
C TRP A 81 6.74 8.93 -24.37
N PRO A 82 7.26 8.84 -25.60
CA PRO A 82 8.30 7.86 -25.93
C PRO A 82 9.55 8.05 -25.07
N GLN A 83 10.11 6.93 -24.61
CA GLN A 83 11.35 6.91 -23.86
C GLN A 83 12.50 6.39 -24.71
N GLN A 84 13.73 6.67 -24.29
CA GLN A 84 14.88 5.99 -24.89
C GLN A 84 14.85 4.50 -24.53
N TYR A 85 15.14 3.65 -25.51
CA TYR A 85 15.14 2.21 -25.35
C TYR A 85 16.14 1.78 -24.28
N ALA A 86 15.67 0.93 -23.36
CA ALA A 86 16.48 0.26 -22.36
C ALA A 86 16.18 -1.24 -22.41
N ALA A 87 17.20 -2.08 -22.56
CA ALA A 87 17.03 -3.52 -22.75
C ALA A 87 16.28 -4.20 -21.60
N TYR A 88 16.51 -3.77 -20.35
CA TYR A 88 15.80 -4.28 -19.17
C TYR A 88 14.30 -3.94 -19.21
N TYR A 89 13.94 -2.80 -19.79
CA TYR A 89 12.56 -2.31 -19.94
C TYR A 89 12.12 -2.31 -21.41
N CYS A 90 12.48 -3.38 -22.13
CA CYS A 90 12.27 -3.52 -23.57
C CYS A 90 10.79 -3.51 -24.00
N HIS A 91 9.85 -3.68 -23.07
CA HIS A 91 8.40 -3.65 -23.29
C HIS A 91 7.80 -2.24 -23.30
N LEU A 92 8.44 -1.23 -22.72
CA LEU A 92 7.87 0.13 -22.66
C LEU A 92 7.45 0.73 -24.01
N PRO A 93 8.15 0.50 -25.14
CA PRO A 93 7.70 0.97 -26.46
C PRO A 93 6.31 0.48 -26.85
N LEU A 94 5.83 -0.63 -26.27
CA LEU A 94 4.53 -1.25 -26.53
C LEU A 94 3.41 -0.78 -25.59
N ILE A 95 3.66 0.23 -24.77
CA ILE A 95 2.56 0.88 -24.06
C ILE A 95 1.63 1.50 -25.10
N SER A 96 0.33 1.17 -25.00
CA SER A 96 -0.67 1.71 -25.92
C SER A 96 -0.75 3.22 -25.83
N ARG A 97 -1.06 3.89 -26.95
CA ARG A 97 -1.40 5.31 -26.93
C ARG A 97 -2.82 5.51 -26.43
N LYS A 98 -3.05 6.67 -25.81
CA LYS A 98 -4.39 7.15 -25.49
C LYS A 98 -5.25 7.13 -26.76
N GLY A 99 -6.44 6.53 -26.67
CA GLY A 99 -7.38 6.43 -27.78
C GLY A 99 -7.12 5.28 -28.77
N ALA A 100 -5.98 4.59 -28.69
CA ALA A 100 -5.72 3.42 -29.55
C ALA A 100 -6.64 2.23 -29.21
N ARG A 101 -7.07 2.14 -27.95
CA ARG A 101 -7.98 1.11 -27.42
C ARG A 101 -9.11 1.79 -26.64
N PRO A 102 -10.26 2.07 -27.27
CA PRO A 102 -11.37 2.78 -26.64
C PRO A 102 -11.87 2.13 -25.34
N GLU A 103 -11.82 0.80 -25.27
CA GLU A 103 -12.20 -0.01 -24.11
C GLU A 103 -11.29 0.23 -22.87
N LEU A 104 -10.09 0.77 -23.09
CA LEU A 104 -9.14 1.10 -22.02
C LEU A 104 -9.01 2.60 -21.74
N ASN A 105 -9.89 3.44 -22.27
CA ASN A 105 -9.80 4.89 -22.10
C ASN A 105 -9.72 5.34 -20.62
N ILE A 106 -10.28 4.56 -19.69
CA ILE A 106 -10.16 4.79 -18.24
C ILE A 106 -8.70 4.81 -17.75
N MET A 107 -7.76 4.17 -18.47
CA MET A 107 -6.34 4.15 -18.14
C MET A 107 -5.60 5.46 -18.47
N TRP A 108 -6.24 6.39 -19.20
CA TRP A 108 -5.74 7.75 -19.45
C TRP A 108 -6.70 8.84 -18.95
N TRP A 109 -7.66 8.45 -18.14
CA TRP A 109 -8.59 9.38 -17.51
C TRP A 109 -7.90 10.13 -16.36
N ASN A 110 -8.20 11.42 -16.23
CA ASN A 110 -7.68 12.26 -15.15
C ASN A 110 -8.80 12.48 -14.12
N PRO A 111 -8.65 11.99 -12.87
CA PRO A 111 -9.59 12.26 -11.80
C PRO A 111 -9.82 13.75 -11.59
N THR A 112 -11.07 14.09 -11.28
CA THR A 112 -11.47 15.44 -10.87
C THR A 112 -12.03 15.40 -9.45
N ARG A 113 -12.28 16.58 -8.87
CA ARG A 113 -12.86 16.67 -7.52
C ARG A 113 -14.26 16.07 -7.42
N SER A 114 -15.03 15.98 -8.51
CA SER A 114 -16.35 15.32 -8.49
C SER A 114 -16.26 13.80 -8.37
N ASP A 115 -15.09 13.22 -8.67
CA ASP A 115 -14.84 11.78 -8.55
C ASP A 115 -14.33 11.39 -7.16
N PHE A 116 -14.22 12.36 -6.25
CA PHE A 116 -13.73 12.17 -4.89
C PHE A 116 -14.89 12.26 -3.90
N GLU A 117 -15.30 11.10 -3.40
CA GLU A 117 -16.37 10.98 -2.41
C GLU A 117 -15.81 11.27 -1.03
N VAL A 118 -16.11 12.47 -0.54
CA VAL A 118 -15.71 12.90 0.81
C VAL A 118 -16.41 12.03 1.86
N GLY A 119 -15.63 11.58 2.83
CA GLY A 119 -16.10 10.76 3.93
C GLY A 119 -16.67 11.58 5.09
N SER A 120 -16.26 11.23 6.31
CA SER A 120 -16.86 11.68 7.56
C SER A 120 -16.87 13.20 7.76
N ALA A 121 -17.85 13.69 8.54
CA ALA A 121 -18.07 15.12 8.68
C ALA A 121 -16.98 15.88 9.46
N ILE A 122 -16.13 15.19 10.24
CA ILE A 122 -14.97 15.81 10.91
C ILE A 122 -13.75 15.80 9.99
N THR A 123 -13.49 14.70 9.26
CA THR A 123 -12.34 14.60 8.36
C THR A 123 -12.75 14.79 6.89
N ARG A 124 -13.40 15.93 6.57
CA ARG A 124 -13.96 16.24 5.24
C ARG A 124 -12.92 16.38 4.12
N GLY A 125 -11.63 16.41 4.42
CA GLY A 125 -10.59 16.36 3.39
C GLY A 125 -10.14 14.94 3.05
N LEU A 126 -10.66 13.93 3.76
CA LEU A 126 -10.45 12.52 3.47
C LEU A 126 -11.67 11.95 2.74
N GLY A 127 -11.41 11.02 1.83
CA GLY A 127 -12.43 10.45 0.98
C GLY A 127 -11.87 9.34 0.11
N LYS A 128 -12.74 8.77 -0.73
CA LYS A 128 -12.43 7.65 -1.62
C LYS A 128 -12.65 8.04 -3.08
N LEU A 129 -12.14 7.20 -3.97
CA LEU A 129 -12.53 7.26 -5.37
C LEU A 129 -13.99 6.84 -5.49
N GLY A 130 -14.78 7.62 -6.23
CA GLY A 130 -16.20 7.35 -6.36
C GLY A 130 -16.51 6.02 -7.05
N GLY A 131 -17.60 5.38 -6.61
CA GLY A 131 -17.95 4.00 -6.99
C GLY A 131 -18.08 3.80 -8.50
N GLN A 132 -18.58 4.82 -9.22
CA GLN A 132 -18.72 4.77 -10.68
C GLN A 132 -17.37 4.63 -11.40
N GLN A 133 -16.34 5.38 -10.98
CA GLN A 133 -15.03 5.32 -11.64
C GLN A 133 -14.29 4.04 -11.27
N LEU A 134 -14.44 3.60 -10.03
CA LEU A 134 -13.92 2.31 -9.56
C LEU A 134 -14.49 1.14 -10.39
N ALA A 135 -15.81 1.13 -10.64
CA ALA A 135 -16.47 0.13 -11.48
C ALA A 135 -15.97 0.13 -12.93
N ARG A 136 -15.43 1.24 -13.43
CA ARG A 136 -14.79 1.33 -14.76
C ARG A 136 -13.35 0.83 -14.77
N LEU A 137 -12.63 0.94 -13.65
CA LEU A 137 -11.24 0.48 -13.52
C LEU A 137 -11.14 -1.04 -13.36
N LEU A 138 -12.10 -1.66 -12.68
CA LEU A 138 -12.06 -3.09 -12.35
C LEU A 138 -12.08 -4.05 -13.56
N PRO A 139 -12.94 -3.88 -14.58
CA PRO A 139 -13.05 -4.87 -15.66
C PRO A 139 -11.75 -5.09 -16.45
N PRO A 140 -11.01 -4.05 -16.88
CA PRO A 140 -9.71 -4.25 -17.54
C PRO A 140 -8.69 -5.02 -16.67
N ILE A 141 -8.68 -4.76 -15.36
CA ILE A 141 -7.78 -5.42 -14.41
C ILE A 141 -8.14 -6.90 -14.26
N ASN A 142 -9.44 -7.17 -14.10
CA ASN A 142 -10.00 -8.51 -13.97
C ASN A 142 -9.82 -9.36 -15.23
N ASP A 143 -9.62 -8.74 -16.39
CA ASP A 143 -9.24 -9.43 -17.62
C ASP A 143 -7.72 -9.64 -17.73
N LEU A 144 -6.90 -8.60 -17.54
CA LEU A 144 -5.45 -8.67 -17.77
C LEU A 144 -4.70 -9.55 -16.76
N VAL A 145 -5.01 -9.41 -15.46
CA VAL A 145 -4.24 -10.10 -14.41
C VAL A 145 -4.37 -11.62 -14.52
N PRO A 146 -5.56 -12.23 -14.71
CA PRO A 146 -5.67 -13.66 -14.94
C PRO A 146 -4.95 -14.14 -16.21
N ARG A 147 -5.02 -13.39 -17.30
CA ARG A 147 -4.30 -13.72 -18.55
C ARG A 147 -2.79 -13.75 -18.32
N CYS A 148 -2.24 -12.79 -17.59
CA CYS A 148 -0.82 -12.77 -17.22
C CYS A 148 -0.46 -13.97 -16.34
N LYS A 149 -1.27 -14.28 -15.31
CA LYS A 149 -1.06 -15.47 -14.45
C LYS A 149 -1.05 -16.76 -15.26
N GLN A 150 -1.98 -16.90 -16.21
CA GLN A 150 -2.07 -18.08 -17.08
C GLN A 150 -0.86 -18.18 -18.02
N PHE A 151 -0.42 -17.06 -18.61
CA PHE A 151 0.78 -17.02 -19.44
C PHE A 151 2.02 -17.42 -18.66
N CYS A 152 2.25 -16.87 -17.47
CA CYS A 152 3.40 -17.24 -16.65
C CYS A 152 3.43 -18.73 -16.27
N ARG A 153 2.25 -19.34 -16.08
CA ARG A 153 2.14 -20.78 -15.82
C ARG A 153 2.44 -21.63 -17.05
N ASN A 154 1.97 -21.21 -18.22
CA ASN A 154 2.11 -21.96 -19.47
C ASN A 154 3.50 -21.76 -20.12
N SER A 155 4.18 -20.67 -19.81
CA SER A 155 5.46 -20.28 -20.42
C SER A 155 6.47 -19.82 -19.35
N PRO A 156 6.90 -20.72 -18.44
CA PRO A 156 7.73 -20.34 -17.29
C PRO A 156 9.09 -19.75 -17.68
N THR A 157 9.66 -20.14 -18.83
CA THR A 157 10.90 -19.55 -19.37
C THR A 157 10.76 -18.10 -19.80
N HIS A 158 9.54 -17.64 -20.05
CA HIS A 158 9.19 -16.25 -20.41
C HIS A 158 8.64 -15.48 -19.20
N ALA A 159 8.43 -16.12 -18.05
CA ALA A 159 7.94 -15.48 -16.84
C ALA A 159 9.09 -14.77 -16.11
N THR A 160 9.22 -13.46 -16.32
CA THR A 160 10.17 -12.63 -15.59
C THR A 160 9.64 -12.28 -14.19
N PRO A 161 10.52 -11.99 -13.20
CA PRO A 161 10.09 -11.48 -11.89
C PRO A 161 9.22 -10.22 -11.97
N LEU A 162 9.40 -9.41 -13.02
CA LEU A 162 8.66 -8.18 -13.24
C LEU A 162 7.14 -8.41 -13.41
N PHE A 163 6.71 -9.55 -13.99
CA PHE A 163 5.28 -9.89 -14.04
C PHE A 163 4.67 -9.96 -12.64
N GLY A 164 5.33 -10.66 -11.73
CA GLY A 164 4.88 -10.80 -10.34
C GLY A 164 4.79 -9.44 -9.65
N GLN A 165 5.84 -8.62 -9.81
CA GLN A 165 5.92 -7.28 -9.23
C GLN A 165 4.80 -6.35 -9.73
N LEU A 166 4.59 -6.28 -11.04
CA LEU A 166 3.56 -5.41 -11.63
C LEU A 166 2.14 -5.89 -11.29
N MET A 167 1.87 -7.20 -11.37
CA MET A 167 0.57 -7.75 -10.96
C MET A 167 0.25 -7.44 -9.50
N GLN A 168 1.24 -7.62 -8.60
CA GLN A 168 1.07 -7.31 -7.19
C GLN A 168 0.78 -5.83 -6.96
N GLN A 169 1.50 -4.94 -7.63
CA GLN A 169 1.26 -3.50 -7.56
C GLN A 169 -0.12 -3.09 -8.08
N VAL A 170 -0.60 -3.67 -9.20
CA VAL A 170 -1.96 -3.39 -9.71
C VAL A 170 -3.02 -3.76 -8.67
N LEU A 171 -2.91 -4.95 -8.07
CA LEU A 171 -3.85 -5.44 -7.06
C LEU A 171 -3.78 -4.63 -5.75
N MET A 172 -2.60 -4.13 -5.41
CA MET A 172 -2.39 -3.26 -4.26
C MET A 172 -3.07 -1.89 -4.46
N TRP A 173 -2.90 -1.26 -5.63
CA TRP A 173 -3.48 0.06 -5.89
C TRP A 173 -5.00 0.00 -5.93
N ILE A 174 -5.59 -1.04 -6.52
CA ILE A 174 -7.05 -1.16 -6.55
C ILE A 174 -7.62 -1.35 -5.15
N GLU A 175 -6.98 -2.15 -4.29
CA GLU A 175 -7.41 -2.30 -2.89
C GLU A 175 -7.33 -0.96 -2.14
N GLN A 176 -6.25 -0.20 -2.32
CA GLN A 176 -6.13 1.12 -1.71
C GLN A 176 -7.29 2.04 -2.12
N LEU A 177 -7.63 2.07 -3.41
CA LEU A 177 -8.72 2.91 -3.94
C LEU A 177 -10.10 2.47 -3.44
N GLN A 178 -10.30 1.19 -3.17
CA GLN A 178 -11.54 0.63 -2.62
C GLN A 178 -11.68 0.86 -1.10
N ALA A 179 -10.60 0.60 -0.37
CA ALA A 179 -10.65 0.44 1.07
C ALA A 179 -10.35 1.73 1.83
N LEU A 180 -9.36 2.52 1.37
CA LEU A 180 -8.71 3.51 2.22
C LEU A 180 -9.20 4.93 1.92
N PRO A 181 -9.76 5.64 2.92
CA PRO A 181 -9.98 7.07 2.81
C PRO A 181 -8.62 7.77 2.81
N THR A 182 -8.39 8.60 1.80
CA THR A 182 -7.15 9.35 1.61
C THR A 182 -7.45 10.79 1.24
N THR A 183 -6.43 11.65 1.19
CA THR A 183 -6.59 12.97 0.60
C THR A 183 -6.78 12.84 -0.91
N TYR A 184 -7.41 13.84 -1.53
CA TYR A 184 -7.55 13.89 -2.98
C TYR A 184 -6.22 13.68 -3.72
N THR A 185 -5.13 14.30 -3.26
CA THR A 185 -3.80 14.16 -3.87
C THR A 185 -3.28 12.73 -3.78
N LYS A 186 -3.46 12.05 -2.63
CA LYS A 186 -3.08 10.64 -2.48
C LYS A 186 -3.95 9.72 -3.34
N MET A 187 -5.25 9.99 -3.46
CA MET A 187 -6.15 9.25 -4.36
C MET A 187 -5.70 9.43 -5.82
N LEU A 188 -5.41 10.66 -6.25
CA LEU A 188 -4.92 10.95 -7.60
C LEU A 188 -3.59 10.23 -7.88
N PHE A 189 -2.67 10.22 -6.92
CA PHE A 189 -1.42 9.46 -7.02
C PHE A 189 -1.66 7.94 -7.15
N ALA A 190 -2.60 7.39 -6.39
CA ALA A 190 -2.95 5.97 -6.47
C ALA A 190 -3.60 5.61 -7.82
N VAL A 191 -4.50 6.46 -8.35
CA VAL A 191 -5.10 6.24 -9.69
C VAL A 191 -4.04 6.28 -10.78
N THR A 192 -3.21 7.32 -10.81
CA THR A 192 -2.16 7.45 -11.85
C THR A 192 -1.11 6.34 -11.75
N SER A 193 -0.79 5.88 -10.53
CA SER A 193 0.10 4.74 -10.33
C SER A 193 -0.54 3.42 -10.79
N LEU A 194 -1.82 3.18 -10.49
CA LEU A 194 -2.58 2.04 -11.01
C LEU A 194 -2.57 2.02 -12.55
N GLN A 195 -2.92 3.15 -13.17
CA GLN A 195 -2.94 3.30 -14.63
C GLN A 195 -1.57 2.97 -15.23
N ARG A 196 -0.49 3.50 -14.64
CA ARG A 196 0.87 3.27 -15.11
C ARG A 196 1.28 1.80 -15.02
N THR A 197 1.13 1.20 -13.83
CA THR A 197 1.49 -0.20 -13.61
C THR A 197 0.65 -1.14 -14.48
N PHE A 198 -0.64 -0.84 -14.68
CA PHE A 198 -1.51 -1.61 -15.57
C PHE A 198 -1.04 -1.56 -17.02
N LEU A 199 -0.78 -0.36 -17.56
CA LEU A 199 -0.34 -0.17 -18.93
C LEU A 199 1.02 -0.82 -19.19
N GLU A 200 1.91 -0.77 -18.22
CA GLU A 200 3.20 -1.45 -18.28
C GLU A 200 3.04 -2.97 -18.26
N LEU A 201 2.17 -3.52 -17.41
CA LEU A 201 1.89 -4.96 -17.35
C LEU A 201 1.32 -5.47 -18.69
N ASP A 202 0.39 -4.72 -19.28
CA ASP A 202 -0.21 -5.04 -20.58
C ASP A 202 0.85 -4.98 -21.70
N ALA A 203 1.75 -4.00 -21.67
CA ALA A 203 2.87 -3.90 -22.60
C ALA A 203 3.86 -5.08 -22.44
N LEU A 204 4.20 -5.45 -21.19
CA LEU A 204 5.07 -6.58 -20.90
C LEU A 204 4.47 -7.89 -21.39
N TYR A 205 3.18 -8.10 -21.16
CA TYR A 205 2.45 -9.25 -21.67
C TYR A 205 2.57 -9.35 -23.20
N LYS A 206 2.22 -8.28 -23.93
CA LYS A 206 2.32 -8.23 -25.40
C LYS A 206 3.73 -8.44 -25.92
N TYR A 207 4.73 -7.83 -25.26
CA TYR A 207 6.12 -7.99 -25.62
C TYR A 207 6.50 -9.47 -25.59
N MET A 208 6.22 -10.14 -24.47
CA MET A 208 6.62 -11.53 -24.26
C MET A 208 5.79 -12.54 -25.06
N SER A 209 4.50 -12.24 -25.32
CA SER A 209 3.61 -13.19 -26.00
C SER A 209 3.56 -13.04 -27.52
N VAL A 210 3.91 -11.87 -28.08
CA VAL A 210 3.77 -11.58 -29.52
C VAL A 210 5.00 -10.89 -30.08
N TYR A 211 5.40 -9.75 -29.52
CA TYR A 211 6.31 -8.84 -30.22
C TYR A 211 7.77 -9.24 -30.17
N LYS A 212 8.20 -9.97 -29.13
CA LYS A 212 9.56 -10.53 -29.08
C LYS A 212 9.83 -11.45 -30.27
N GLU A 213 8.86 -12.29 -30.63
CA GLU A 213 9.00 -13.18 -31.80
C GLU A 213 8.95 -12.39 -33.12
N ARG A 214 8.08 -11.38 -33.23
CA ARG A 214 8.06 -10.49 -34.41
C ARG A 214 9.39 -9.75 -34.61
N MET A 215 9.98 -9.24 -33.53
CA MET A 215 11.30 -8.59 -33.57
C MET A 215 12.42 -9.54 -34.01
N ASN A 216 12.31 -10.84 -33.68
CA ASN A 216 13.29 -11.85 -34.05
C ASN A 216 13.05 -12.42 -35.46
N ASN A 217 11.85 -12.30 -36.01
CA ASN A 217 11.45 -12.90 -37.27
C ASN A 217 11.52 -11.89 -38.44
N TYR A 218 12.69 -11.79 -39.06
CA TYR A 218 12.95 -10.91 -40.20
C TYR A 218 12.12 -11.21 -41.47
N LEU A 219 11.42 -12.36 -41.52
CA LEU A 219 10.68 -12.83 -42.71
C LEU A 219 9.19 -12.50 -42.68
N ALA A 220 8.61 -12.15 -41.52
CA ALA A 220 7.18 -11.86 -41.37
C ALA A 220 6.94 -10.33 -41.39
N GLN A 221 6.95 -9.74 -42.58
CA GLN A 221 6.74 -8.30 -42.75
C GLN A 221 5.27 -7.96 -42.93
N ASP A 222 4.62 -7.48 -41.87
CA ASP A 222 3.38 -6.71 -41.95
C ASP A 222 3.62 -5.32 -41.35
N VAL A 223 4.45 -4.53 -42.05
CA VAL A 223 5.26 -3.43 -41.52
C VAL A 223 4.45 -2.22 -41.02
N ASN A 224 3.13 -2.18 -41.28
CA ASN A 224 2.32 -0.97 -41.07
C ASN A 224 1.11 -1.11 -40.14
N ALA A 225 0.74 -2.32 -39.68
CA ALA A 225 -0.54 -2.52 -38.99
C ALA A 225 -0.64 -1.79 -37.62
N ASP A 226 0.50 -1.61 -36.93
CA ASP A 226 0.51 -1.27 -35.51
C ASP A 226 1.16 0.09 -35.15
N LEU A 227 1.63 0.87 -36.15
CA LEU A 227 2.25 2.21 -35.94
C LEU A 227 1.33 3.20 -35.23
N GLY A 228 0.01 3.00 -35.38
CA GLY A 228 -1.07 3.74 -34.73
C GLY A 228 -1.18 3.49 -33.22
N GLN A 229 -0.74 2.33 -32.74
CA GLN A 229 -1.24 1.79 -31.48
C GLN A 229 -0.36 2.07 -30.27
N PHE A 230 0.94 2.25 -30.46
CA PHE A 230 1.92 2.28 -29.37
C PHE A 230 2.70 3.58 -29.26
N VAL A 231 3.22 3.85 -28.07
CA VAL A 231 4.05 5.04 -27.80
C VAL A 231 5.37 4.99 -28.56
N GLY A 232 5.98 3.81 -28.74
CA GLY A 232 7.28 3.68 -29.40
C GLY A 232 8.46 4.12 -28.54
N ALA A 233 9.65 4.17 -29.14
CA ALA A 233 10.87 4.56 -28.41
C ALA A 233 11.95 5.20 -29.27
N PHE A 234 12.78 6.01 -28.62
CA PHE A 234 14.03 6.51 -29.18
C PHE A 234 15.11 5.44 -29.08
N THR A 235 15.96 5.32 -30.09
CA THR A 235 17.13 4.43 -30.04
C THR A 235 18.32 5.06 -30.73
N THR A 236 19.51 4.74 -30.26
CA THR A 236 20.79 5.01 -30.94
C THR A 236 21.43 3.71 -31.43
N VAL A 237 20.76 2.57 -31.24
CA VAL A 237 21.26 1.23 -31.53
C VAL A 237 20.65 0.74 -32.84
N PRO A 238 21.45 0.50 -33.90
CA PRO A 238 20.94 0.10 -35.22
C PRO A 238 20.13 -1.19 -35.20
N THR A 239 20.56 -2.19 -34.42
CA THR A 239 19.86 -3.48 -34.33
C THR A 239 18.47 -3.34 -33.72
N VAL A 240 18.28 -2.45 -32.75
CA VAL A 240 16.97 -2.15 -32.16
C VAL A 240 16.05 -1.46 -33.18
N ALA A 241 16.58 -0.52 -33.97
CA ALA A 241 15.82 0.11 -35.05
C ALA A 241 15.32 -0.92 -36.09
N GLN A 242 16.19 -1.87 -36.47
CA GLN A 242 15.81 -2.98 -37.36
C GLN A 242 14.75 -3.91 -36.74
N GLN A 243 14.88 -4.23 -35.46
CA GLN A 243 13.89 -5.06 -34.74
C GLN A 243 12.53 -4.36 -34.65
N PHE A 244 12.50 -3.07 -34.36
CA PHE A 244 11.25 -2.29 -34.29
C PHE A 244 10.62 -2.11 -35.66
N TRP A 245 11.44 -1.92 -36.70
CA TRP A 245 10.98 -1.94 -38.08
C TRP A 245 10.33 -3.28 -38.44
N ALA A 246 11.00 -4.40 -38.17
CA ALA A 246 10.47 -5.74 -38.43
C ALA A 246 9.17 -6.01 -37.67
N ALA A 247 9.06 -5.50 -36.44
CA ALA A 247 7.88 -5.64 -35.60
C ALA A 247 6.76 -4.63 -35.86
N GLY A 248 6.94 -3.69 -36.80
CA GLY A 248 5.95 -2.64 -37.11
C GLY A 248 5.71 -1.65 -35.96
N LEU A 249 6.72 -1.44 -35.08
CA LEU A 249 6.62 -0.52 -33.96
C LEU A 249 7.11 0.89 -34.33
N PRO A 250 6.49 1.96 -33.80
CA PRO A 250 7.01 3.30 -33.98
C PRO A 250 8.36 3.47 -33.27
N PHE A 251 9.34 4.02 -33.97
CA PHE A 251 10.65 4.29 -33.40
C PHE A 251 11.30 5.55 -33.98
N TRP A 252 12.25 6.09 -33.24
CA TRP A 252 12.99 7.29 -33.62
C TRP A 252 14.48 7.00 -33.47
N PHE A 253 15.15 6.80 -34.61
CA PHE A 253 16.55 6.43 -34.64
C PHE A 253 17.43 7.68 -34.68
N ILE A 254 18.10 7.95 -33.57
CA ILE A 254 18.93 9.14 -33.36
C ILE A 254 20.37 8.84 -33.78
N ARG A 255 20.90 9.66 -34.69
CA ARG A 255 22.28 9.56 -35.18
C ARG A 255 22.92 10.93 -35.31
N GLU A 256 24.23 10.99 -35.14
CA GLU A 256 25.02 12.20 -35.40
C GLU A 256 24.94 12.55 -36.90
N TYR A 257 24.83 13.83 -37.24
CA TYR A 257 24.66 14.26 -38.64
C TYR A 257 25.83 13.85 -39.53
N GLU A 258 27.03 13.69 -38.98
CA GLU A 258 28.23 13.26 -39.71
C GLU A 258 28.10 11.88 -40.34
N VAL A 259 27.23 11.01 -39.81
CA VAL A 259 27.01 9.65 -40.36
C VAL A 259 25.86 9.61 -41.37
N PHE A 260 25.20 10.73 -41.65
CA PHE A 260 24.17 10.80 -42.68
C PHE A 260 24.82 10.62 -44.06
N ASP A 261 24.42 9.58 -44.79
CA ASP A 261 25.05 9.19 -46.05
C ASP A 261 24.00 8.93 -47.11
N SER A 262 23.28 7.81 -47.01
CA SER A 262 22.44 7.23 -48.07
C SER A 262 20.96 7.09 -47.69
N GLU A 263 20.55 7.55 -46.51
CA GLU A 263 19.19 7.35 -46.03
C GLU A 263 18.16 8.12 -46.85
N ASN A 264 17.09 7.42 -47.24
CA ASN A 264 15.96 7.97 -47.97
C ASN A 264 14.96 8.61 -47.00
N ILE A 265 14.84 9.94 -47.03
CA ILE A 265 13.94 10.70 -46.16
C ILE A 265 12.83 11.35 -47.01
N LEU A 266 11.57 10.97 -46.74
CA LEU A 266 10.42 11.44 -47.51
C LEU A 266 9.92 12.82 -47.09
N SER A 267 10.08 13.18 -45.82
CA SER A 267 9.67 14.48 -45.27
C SER A 267 10.55 14.91 -44.09
N VAL A 268 10.77 16.22 -43.95
CA VAL A 268 11.39 16.82 -42.76
C VAL A 268 10.32 17.55 -41.97
N VAL A 269 10.22 17.23 -40.68
CA VAL A 269 9.20 17.76 -39.77
C VAL A 269 9.85 18.43 -38.56
N PRO A 270 9.21 19.45 -37.96
CA PRO A 270 9.67 19.99 -36.68
C PRO A 270 9.52 18.94 -35.56
N LEU A 271 10.30 19.11 -34.50
CA LEU A 271 10.10 18.32 -33.28
C LEU A 271 8.74 18.64 -32.65
N SER A 272 7.94 17.60 -32.41
CA SER A 272 6.68 17.70 -31.68
C SER A 272 6.98 17.75 -30.19
N HIS A 273 6.64 18.87 -29.55
CA HIS A 273 6.77 19.01 -28.10
C HIS A 273 5.50 18.54 -27.40
N PRO A 274 5.61 17.95 -26.21
CA PRO A 274 4.44 17.54 -25.48
C PRO A 274 3.62 18.75 -25.04
N ASN A 275 2.31 18.71 -25.30
CA ASN A 275 1.37 19.71 -24.79
C ASN A 275 0.90 19.29 -23.38
N PHE A 276 1.77 19.44 -22.39
CA PHE A 276 1.38 19.32 -20.99
C PHE A 276 1.05 20.72 -20.48
N ASP A 277 -0.24 21.01 -20.24
CA ASP A 277 -0.75 22.27 -19.66
C ASP A 277 -0.33 22.43 -18.17
N LEU A 278 0.93 22.14 -17.84
CA LEU A 278 1.42 22.12 -16.47
C LEU A 278 2.66 23.01 -16.37
N PRO A 279 2.71 23.92 -15.38
CA PRO A 279 3.89 24.74 -15.13
C PRO A 279 5.14 23.86 -15.04
N ASP A 280 6.24 24.37 -15.61
CA ASP A 280 7.56 23.82 -15.39
C ASP A 280 7.84 23.80 -13.87
N PRO A 281 8.25 22.69 -13.23
CA PRO A 281 8.69 22.67 -11.85
C PRO A 281 9.85 23.63 -11.60
N ASP A 282 10.65 23.96 -12.63
CA ASP A 282 11.68 24.98 -12.55
C ASP A 282 11.10 26.43 -12.53
N ALA A 283 9.78 26.60 -12.77
CA ALA A 283 9.07 27.86 -12.56
C ALA A 283 8.69 28.10 -11.09
N HIS A 284 8.85 27.10 -10.23
CA HIS A 284 8.70 27.26 -8.78
C HIS A 284 10.09 27.57 -8.18
N GLY A 285 10.24 28.77 -7.61
CA GLY A 285 11.41 29.16 -6.82
C GLY A 285 11.61 28.30 -5.56
N GLU A 286 12.20 28.86 -4.51
CA GLU A 286 12.36 28.18 -3.21
C GLU A 286 11.02 27.54 -2.75
N GLY A 287 10.88 26.22 -2.93
CA GLY A 287 9.62 25.49 -2.68
C GLY A 287 9.25 24.39 -3.69
N ALA A 288 9.96 24.24 -4.80
CA ALA A 288 9.73 23.13 -5.75
C ALA A 288 9.93 21.74 -5.09
N PRO A 289 9.11 20.72 -5.42
CA PRO A 289 9.31 19.37 -4.92
C PRO A 289 10.69 18.84 -5.36
N PRO A 290 11.40 18.07 -4.50
CA PRO A 290 12.72 17.57 -4.84
C PRO A 290 12.66 16.70 -6.09
N SER A 291 13.68 16.79 -6.93
CA SER A 291 13.82 15.92 -8.10
C SER A 291 13.86 14.46 -7.65
N LEU A 292 13.01 13.62 -8.24
CA LEU A 292 13.00 12.18 -8.00
C LEU A 292 14.29 11.51 -8.49
N TYR A 293 14.83 12.01 -9.59
CA TYR A 293 16.07 11.54 -10.20
C TYR A 293 16.82 12.74 -10.77
N THR A 294 18.15 12.73 -10.64
CA THR A 294 19.07 13.61 -11.35
C THR A 294 20.20 12.74 -11.88
N GLY A 295 20.38 12.68 -13.20
CA GLY A 295 21.45 11.89 -13.80
C GLY A 295 21.31 11.72 -15.30
N ASN A 296 22.14 10.83 -15.86
CA ASN A 296 22.26 10.65 -17.31
C ASN A 296 21.77 9.26 -17.77
N SER A 297 21.35 8.39 -16.85
CA SER A 297 20.94 7.01 -17.15
C SER A 297 19.43 6.90 -17.32
N THR A 298 19.01 6.52 -18.52
CA THR A 298 17.61 6.21 -18.81
C THR A 298 17.09 5.04 -17.96
N MET A 299 17.93 4.04 -17.68
CA MET A 299 17.52 2.88 -16.87
C MET A 299 17.30 3.27 -15.42
N GLU A 300 18.24 3.99 -14.80
CA GLU A 300 18.12 4.43 -13.41
C GLU A 300 16.94 5.41 -13.21
N LYS A 301 16.63 6.20 -14.24
CA LYS A 301 15.43 7.04 -14.28
C LYS A 301 14.15 6.21 -14.15
N ILE A 302 14.00 5.17 -14.97
CA ILE A 302 12.83 4.28 -14.93
C ILE A 302 12.77 3.55 -13.57
N GLU A 303 13.92 3.08 -13.07
CA GLU A 303 14.01 2.47 -11.74
C GLU A 303 13.64 3.45 -10.62
N ALA A 304 13.98 4.73 -10.74
CA ALA A 304 13.59 5.75 -9.76
C ALA A 304 12.06 5.96 -9.77
N ILE A 305 11.42 5.96 -10.94
CA ILE A 305 9.96 6.01 -11.08
C ILE A 305 9.30 4.79 -10.42
N HIS A 306 9.81 3.58 -10.69
CA HIS A 306 9.30 2.36 -10.04
C HIS A 306 9.51 2.37 -8.53
N ARG A 307 10.68 2.81 -8.05
CA ARG A 307 10.97 2.94 -6.61
C ARG A 307 10.07 3.95 -5.93
N ALA A 308 9.76 5.08 -6.56
CA ALA A 308 8.85 6.09 -6.00
C ALA A 308 7.46 5.51 -5.70
N ALA A 309 6.94 4.69 -6.64
CA ALA A 309 5.67 4.01 -6.47
C ALA A 309 5.72 2.95 -5.35
N GLN A 310 6.83 2.22 -5.23
CA GLN A 310 7.02 1.17 -4.20
C GLN A 310 7.28 1.72 -2.80
N GLN A 311 7.96 2.86 -2.68
CA GLN A 311 8.31 3.50 -1.39
C GLN A 311 7.15 4.29 -0.76
N THR A 312 6.00 4.33 -1.41
CA THR A 312 4.77 4.89 -0.85
C THR A 312 3.99 3.75 -0.20
N PRO A 313 4.16 3.48 1.12
CA PRO A 313 3.43 2.40 1.77
C PRO A 313 1.93 2.70 1.70
N TRP A 314 1.20 1.88 0.95
CA TRP A 314 -0.27 1.88 0.96
C TRP A 314 -0.80 1.37 2.30
N TYR A 315 -0.04 0.48 2.94
CA TYR A 315 -0.30 -0.14 4.24
C TYR A 315 1.01 -0.28 5.00
N THR A 316 1.06 0.23 6.24
CA THR A 316 2.13 -0.09 7.19
C THR A 316 1.56 -1.03 8.24
N ASP A 317 2.28 -2.11 8.58
CA ASP A 317 1.84 -2.99 9.65
C ASP A 317 1.82 -2.23 10.98
N PRO A 318 0.65 -2.00 11.59
CA PRO A 318 0.55 -1.26 12.83
C PRO A 318 1.28 -1.94 14.00
N PHE A 319 1.62 -3.21 13.86
CA PHE A 319 2.24 -4.02 14.89
C PHE A 319 3.72 -4.34 14.61
N GLU A 320 4.37 -3.64 13.67
CA GLU A 320 5.78 -3.92 13.29
C GLU A 320 6.79 -3.59 14.42
N THR A 321 6.37 -2.96 15.52
CA THR A 321 7.30 -2.55 16.59
C THR A 321 7.89 -3.75 17.35
N GLY A 322 9.18 -4.05 17.10
CA GLY A 322 10.07 -4.68 18.09
C GLY A 322 10.36 -6.17 17.96
N PHE A 323 9.99 -6.85 16.87
CA PHE A 323 10.41 -8.24 16.64
C PHE A 323 11.76 -8.34 15.91
N THR A 324 12.82 -7.76 16.47
CA THR A 324 14.17 -8.26 16.16
C THR A 324 14.32 -9.59 16.87
N ARG A 325 13.96 -10.69 16.21
CA ARG A 325 14.42 -12.02 16.62
C ARG A 325 15.95 -11.92 16.58
N THR A 326 16.61 -11.82 17.73
CA THR A 326 18.05 -12.11 17.79
C THR A 326 18.22 -13.46 17.14
N PRO A 327 18.93 -13.57 16.00
CA PRO A 327 19.15 -14.87 15.38
C PRO A 327 19.81 -15.72 16.46
N SER A 328 19.12 -16.80 16.85
CA SER A 328 19.77 -17.88 17.58
C SER A 328 20.99 -18.24 16.77
N GLN A 329 22.17 -17.95 17.32
CA GLN A 329 23.44 -18.15 16.65
C GLN A 329 23.48 -19.56 16.06
N PRO A 330 23.74 -19.71 14.75
CA PRO A 330 24.33 -20.93 14.25
C PRO A 330 25.66 -21.10 14.99
N ARG A 331 25.87 -22.26 15.62
CA ARG A 331 27.22 -22.68 16.00
C ARG A 331 28.01 -22.86 14.71
N ASP A 332 28.76 -21.86 14.30
CA ASP A 332 29.78 -22.03 13.27
C ASP A 332 31.11 -22.42 13.93
N PRO A 333 31.75 -23.51 13.49
CA PRO A 333 33.16 -23.70 13.72
C PRO A 333 33.95 -22.78 12.76
N ALA A 334 34.84 -21.99 13.37
CA ALA A 334 35.99 -21.29 12.82
C ALA A 334 36.25 -21.36 11.30
N SER A 335 36.26 -20.20 10.64
CA SER A 335 37.48 -19.65 9.99
C SER A 335 37.17 -18.29 9.37
N GLY A 336 38.10 -17.35 9.57
CA GLY A 336 37.93 -15.95 9.23
C GLY A 336 38.02 -15.65 7.74
N SER A 337 37.47 -14.52 7.33
CA SER A 337 38.25 -13.46 6.70
C SER A 337 37.45 -12.16 6.64
N THR A 338 38.19 -11.08 6.76
CA THR A 338 37.82 -9.66 6.80
C THR A 338 37.14 -9.16 5.52
N SER A 339 36.14 -8.28 5.65
CA SER A 339 36.17 -6.93 5.05
C SER A 339 35.01 -6.04 5.52
N ARG A 340 35.37 -4.81 5.89
CA ARG A 340 34.52 -3.73 6.43
C ARG A 340 33.66 -3.09 5.33
N ALA A 341 32.40 -2.80 5.65
CA ALA A 341 31.65 -1.69 5.04
C ALA A 341 31.35 -0.65 6.12
N ILE A 342 31.75 0.59 5.83
CA ILE A 342 31.75 1.76 6.71
C ILE A 342 30.37 2.43 6.63
N ALA A 343 29.72 2.62 7.78
CA ALA A 343 28.59 3.54 7.91
C ALA A 343 28.99 4.70 8.83
N LEU A 344 29.12 5.88 8.24
CA LEU A 344 29.32 7.17 8.90
C LEU A 344 28.03 7.54 9.63
N SER A 345 28.10 7.75 10.95
CA SER A 345 27.11 8.53 11.68
C SER A 345 27.81 9.63 12.47
N ALA A 346 27.39 10.87 12.22
CA ALA A 346 27.81 12.05 12.94
C ALA A 346 27.10 12.07 14.31
N ALA A 347 27.88 12.17 15.38
CA ALA A 347 27.42 12.54 16.71
C ALA A 347 28.22 13.77 17.16
N PRO A 348 27.61 14.75 17.85
CA PRO A 348 28.38 15.79 18.52
C PRO A 348 28.95 15.27 19.83
N ILE A 349 30.24 15.58 20.00
CA ILE A 349 31.15 15.23 21.08
C ILE A 349 30.86 16.06 22.32
N SER A 350 30.95 15.45 23.50
CA SER A 350 31.58 16.03 24.70
C SER A 350 31.95 14.94 25.71
N ALA A 351 33.26 14.76 25.89
CA ALA A 351 33.97 14.05 26.96
C ALA A 351 34.97 15.09 27.58
N PRO A 352 35.68 14.89 28.71
CA PRO A 352 36.15 13.59 29.25
C PRO A 352 36.22 13.38 30.79
N ILE A 353 36.13 12.09 31.16
CA ILE A 353 36.90 11.20 32.11
C ILE A 353 38.17 11.83 32.78
N PRO A 354 38.78 11.32 33.90
CA PRO A 354 38.85 9.89 34.25
C PRO A 354 39.05 9.38 35.71
N SER A 355 39.07 8.03 35.80
CA SER A 355 39.87 7.18 36.72
C SER A 355 39.32 6.97 38.16
N SER A 356 39.42 5.80 38.82
CA SER A 356 40.12 4.53 38.57
C SER A 356 39.64 3.41 39.51
N SER A 357 39.98 2.17 39.12
CA SER A 357 40.51 1.05 39.93
C SER A 357 39.65 0.28 40.95
N HIS A 358 39.43 -1.01 40.61
CA HIS A 358 39.79 -2.24 41.34
C HIS A 358 39.46 -2.43 42.83
N ALA A 359 38.68 -3.49 43.12
CA ALA A 359 38.97 -4.63 44.03
C ALA A 359 37.61 -5.30 44.42
N VAL A 360 37.28 -6.51 43.99
CA VAL A 360 37.64 -7.82 44.55
C VAL A 360 37.20 -8.03 46.02
N ALA A 361 36.05 -8.69 46.14
CA ALA A 361 35.76 -9.89 46.94
C ALA A 361 35.21 -9.83 48.40
N GLN A 362 34.38 -10.86 48.63
CA GLN A 362 33.93 -11.51 49.87
C GLN A 362 32.71 -10.87 50.58
N SER A 363 31.52 -11.47 50.49
CA SER A 363 31.04 -12.69 51.19
C SER A 363 31.01 -12.53 52.72
N GLY A 364 29.81 -12.36 53.28
CA GLY A 364 29.61 -12.41 54.74
C GLY A 364 28.16 -12.17 55.17
N LYS A 365 27.52 -13.23 55.67
CA LYS A 365 26.14 -13.35 56.18
C LYS A 365 25.72 -12.37 57.28
N ASP A 366 24.39 -12.18 57.35
CA ASP A 366 23.53 -12.05 58.53
C ASP A 366 24.01 -11.26 59.76
N ARG A 367 23.30 -10.18 60.11
CA ARG A 367 22.42 -10.18 61.31
C ARG A 367 21.70 -8.86 61.55
N ARG A 368 20.43 -9.04 61.93
CA ARG A 368 19.45 -8.10 62.49
C ARG A 368 19.95 -7.51 63.82
N TYR A 369 19.78 -6.20 64.04
CA TYR A 369 19.80 -5.60 65.39
C TYR A 369 18.81 -4.43 65.48
N LYS A 370 17.97 -4.47 66.52
CA LYS A 370 17.14 -3.36 67.04
C LYS A 370 17.55 -3.12 68.50
N PRO A 371 17.51 -1.89 69.01
CA PRO A 371 17.34 -1.63 70.44
C PRO A 371 15.96 -0.99 70.77
N TYR A 372 15.42 -1.41 71.91
CA TYR A 372 14.12 -1.12 72.59
C TYR A 372 14.13 0.20 73.41
N PRO A 373 13.14 0.56 74.29
CA PRO A 373 11.73 0.13 74.50
C PRO A 373 10.70 1.29 74.70
N ALA A 374 9.39 1.01 74.67
CA ALA A 374 8.40 1.80 75.43
C ALA A 374 7.15 0.94 75.78
N GLN A 375 6.70 1.07 77.03
CA GLN A 375 5.63 0.33 77.71
C GLN A 375 4.21 0.90 77.42
N PRO A 376 3.12 0.21 77.86
CA PRO A 376 1.81 0.25 77.23
C PRO A 376 0.81 1.22 77.89
N THR A 377 -0.05 1.86 77.09
CA THR A 377 -1.32 2.42 77.58
C THR A 377 -2.43 2.28 76.53
N ALA A 378 -3.63 1.92 77.01
CA ALA A 378 -4.82 1.59 76.25
C ALA A 378 -5.47 2.79 75.55
N LYS A 379 -5.99 2.59 74.32
CA LYS A 379 -7.00 3.46 73.69
C LYS A 379 -8.04 2.67 72.89
N VAL A 380 -9.28 2.83 73.35
CA VAL A 380 -10.65 2.66 72.79
C VAL A 380 -10.77 2.50 71.26
N PRO A 381 -11.70 1.66 70.75
CA PRO A 381 -11.82 1.34 69.32
C PRO A 381 -12.50 2.44 68.50
N ALA A 382 -11.91 2.79 67.35
CA ALA A 382 -12.56 3.62 66.34
C ALA A 382 -13.41 2.76 65.39
N LYS A 383 -14.66 3.18 65.22
CA LYS A 383 -15.75 2.56 64.44
C LYS A 383 -15.31 2.10 63.04
N ALA A 384 -15.73 0.88 62.70
CA ALA A 384 -15.68 0.32 61.35
C ALA A 384 -16.40 1.24 60.35
N LYS A 385 -15.70 1.64 59.28
CA LYS A 385 -16.34 2.15 58.07
C LYS A 385 -16.91 0.95 57.32
N ALA A 386 -18.22 0.98 57.07
CA ALA A 386 -18.94 0.01 56.26
C ALA A 386 -18.31 -0.12 54.85
N PRO A 387 -18.33 -1.32 54.24
CA PRO A 387 -17.77 -1.55 52.92
C PRO A 387 -18.75 -1.04 51.87
N ASN A 388 -18.62 0.21 51.46
CA ASN A 388 -19.28 0.71 50.26
C ASN A 388 -18.24 0.90 49.17
N ASN A 389 -18.03 -0.17 48.40
CA ASN A 389 -17.58 -0.18 47.02
C ASN A 389 -17.74 -1.60 46.51
N ALA A 390 -18.92 -1.92 45.98
CA ALA A 390 -19.06 -3.07 45.10
C ALA A 390 -18.06 -2.87 43.96
N ALA A 391 -17.02 -3.71 43.93
CA ALA A 391 -16.03 -3.69 42.86
C ALA A 391 -16.78 -3.83 41.52
N LYS A 392 -16.63 -2.86 40.62
CA LYS A 392 -17.07 -3.03 39.23
C LYS A 392 -16.36 -4.28 38.71
N VAL A 393 -17.10 -5.38 38.56
CA VAL A 393 -16.60 -6.61 37.96
C VAL A 393 -16.19 -6.26 36.53
N GLU A 394 -14.90 -6.29 36.26
CA GLU A 394 -14.36 -6.05 34.92
C GLU A 394 -14.80 -7.20 33.99
N ARG A 395 -15.28 -6.88 32.79
CA ARG A 395 -15.74 -7.87 31.81
C ARG A 395 -14.59 -8.80 31.43
N ASP A 396 -14.85 -10.11 31.42
CA ASP A 396 -13.92 -11.06 30.80
C ASP A 396 -13.94 -10.89 29.27
N LYS A 397 -12.81 -10.41 28.71
CA LYS A 397 -12.64 -10.22 27.27
C LYS A 397 -12.49 -11.52 26.48
N PHE A 398 -12.26 -12.64 27.16
CA PHE A 398 -12.23 -13.98 26.55
C PHE A 398 -13.61 -14.62 26.48
N ALA A 399 -14.64 -13.97 27.05
CA ALA A 399 -16.02 -14.42 27.00
C ALA A 399 -16.87 -13.61 26.01
N ARG A 400 -17.86 -14.27 25.42
CA ARG A 400 -18.87 -13.64 24.55
C ARG A 400 -19.61 -12.54 25.29
N LEU A 401 -19.84 -11.41 24.63
CA LEU A 401 -20.76 -10.40 25.14
C LEU A 401 -22.18 -10.73 24.68
N ALA A 402 -23.07 -11.02 25.63
CA ALA A 402 -24.47 -11.31 25.37
C ALA A 402 -25.34 -10.05 25.46
N VAL A 403 -25.27 -9.19 24.43
CA VAL A 403 -26.15 -8.02 24.27
C VAL A 403 -26.72 -8.00 22.85
N ALA A 404 -27.95 -7.49 22.68
CA ALA A 404 -28.64 -7.51 21.38
C ALA A 404 -27.88 -6.74 20.30
N GLU A 405 -27.19 -5.67 20.68
CA GLU A 405 -26.44 -4.77 19.78
C GLU A 405 -25.11 -5.37 19.29
N MET A 406 -24.67 -6.50 19.85
CA MET A 406 -23.51 -7.23 19.35
C MET A 406 -23.96 -8.20 18.26
N PRO A 407 -23.41 -8.14 17.03
CA PRO A 407 -23.64 -9.17 16.03
C PRO A 407 -23.24 -10.56 16.56
N PRO A 408 -23.89 -11.64 16.08
CA PRO A 408 -23.52 -12.98 16.49
C PRO A 408 -22.08 -13.31 16.09
N TYR A 409 -21.35 -13.87 17.04
CA TYR A 409 -20.03 -14.44 16.79
C TYR A 409 -20.12 -15.74 16.00
N ILE A 410 -19.07 -16.03 15.23
CA ILE A 410 -18.85 -17.38 14.71
C ILE A 410 -18.62 -18.32 15.90
N VAL A 411 -19.41 -19.39 15.97
CA VAL A 411 -19.51 -20.26 17.15
C VAL A 411 -18.16 -20.90 17.49
N SER A 412 -17.45 -21.43 16.51
CA SER A 412 -16.14 -22.07 16.67
C SER A 412 -15.08 -21.09 17.17
N MET A 413 -14.99 -19.89 16.59
CA MET A 413 -14.09 -18.81 17.03
C MET A 413 -14.35 -18.38 18.48
N ALA A 414 -15.62 -18.18 18.84
CA ALA A 414 -15.95 -17.73 20.18
C ALA A 414 -15.78 -18.83 21.25
N ASN A 415 -15.98 -20.09 20.89
CA ASN A 415 -15.65 -21.22 21.77
C ASN A 415 -14.14 -21.32 21.96
N ALA A 416 -13.37 -21.22 20.88
CA ALA A 416 -11.91 -21.25 20.93
C ALA A 416 -11.34 -20.13 21.82
N LEU A 417 -11.83 -18.89 21.68
CA LEU A 417 -11.38 -17.77 22.50
C LEU A 417 -11.63 -17.98 24.00
N ALA A 418 -12.79 -18.54 24.36
CA ALA A 418 -13.12 -18.87 25.74
C ALA A 418 -12.25 -19.99 26.34
N SER A 419 -11.66 -20.84 25.49
CA SER A 419 -10.80 -21.96 25.87
C SER A 419 -9.30 -21.62 25.86
N VAL A 420 -8.91 -20.37 25.60
CA VAL A 420 -7.49 -19.96 25.60
C VAL A 420 -6.85 -20.23 26.97
N ASP A 421 -5.73 -20.92 26.96
CA ASP A 421 -4.90 -21.13 28.14
C ASP A 421 -4.08 -19.87 28.45
N ARG A 422 -4.61 -19.09 29.38
CA ARG A 422 -4.02 -17.84 29.86
C ARG A 422 -2.84 -18.05 30.82
N SER A 423 -2.54 -19.30 31.22
CA SER A 423 -1.37 -19.61 32.04
C SER A 423 -0.06 -19.57 31.24
N VAL A 424 -0.16 -19.71 29.91
CA VAL A 424 0.98 -19.56 28.99
C VAL A 424 1.41 -18.10 28.98
N VAL A 425 2.66 -17.84 29.36
CA VAL A 425 3.25 -16.50 29.34
C VAL A 425 3.41 -16.04 27.90
N PRO A 426 2.93 -14.84 27.50
CA PRO A 426 3.14 -14.33 26.15
C PRO A 426 4.64 -14.16 25.79
N TYR A 427 4.99 -14.24 24.51
CA TYR A 427 6.31 -13.88 23.98
C TYR A 427 6.62 -12.41 24.18
N THR A 428 5.59 -11.56 24.04
CA THR A 428 5.77 -10.11 24.12
C THR A 428 5.85 -9.59 25.54
N SER A 429 6.80 -8.68 25.77
CA SER A 429 6.81 -7.75 26.91
C SER A 429 6.40 -6.33 26.51
N ASN A 430 6.17 -6.09 25.21
CA ASN A 430 5.87 -4.77 24.67
C ASN A 430 4.40 -4.40 24.97
N ALA A 431 4.21 -3.27 25.66
CA ALA A 431 2.88 -2.76 25.95
C ALA A 431 2.07 -2.38 24.70
N ALA A 432 2.74 -2.11 23.56
CA ALA A 432 2.09 -1.80 22.29
C ALA A 432 1.27 -2.98 21.75
N ASP A 433 1.69 -4.22 22.00
CA ASP A 433 1.02 -5.42 21.49
C ASP A 433 -0.37 -5.65 22.11
N ARG A 434 -0.60 -5.06 23.28
CA ARG A 434 -1.90 -5.10 23.98
C ARG A 434 -2.85 -3.97 23.55
N ARG A 435 -2.45 -3.16 22.56
CA ARG A 435 -3.24 -2.04 22.04
C ARG A 435 -3.99 -2.46 20.77
N TYR A 436 -4.82 -1.55 20.29
CA TYR A 436 -5.71 -1.78 19.17
C TYR A 436 -5.59 -0.67 18.13
N VAL A 437 -5.65 -1.06 16.87
CA VAL A 437 -5.69 -0.18 15.70
C VAL A 437 -7.05 0.48 15.54
N LEU A 438 -8.10 -0.27 15.85
CA LEU A 438 -9.50 0.14 15.86
C LEU A 438 -10.08 -0.14 17.26
N PRO A 439 -11.18 0.50 17.68
CA PRO A 439 -11.77 0.18 18.97
C PRO A 439 -12.16 -1.30 19.07
N GLU A 440 -11.99 -1.90 20.24
CA GLU A 440 -12.50 -3.25 20.49
C GLU A 440 -14.03 -3.25 20.25
N PRO A 441 -14.61 -4.17 19.45
CA PRO A 441 -15.99 -4.03 18.99
C PRO A 441 -17.02 -3.86 20.11
N ALA A 442 -16.85 -4.59 21.22
CA ALA A 442 -17.76 -4.49 22.35
C ALA A 442 -17.65 -3.17 23.12
N LEU A 443 -16.55 -2.42 23.00
CA LEU A 443 -16.41 -1.08 23.57
C LEU A 443 -17.51 -0.16 23.07
N LEU A 444 -17.94 -0.33 21.82
CA LEU A 444 -18.99 0.47 21.18
C LEU A 444 -20.37 0.21 21.80
N VAL A 445 -20.66 -1.04 22.19
CA VAL A 445 -22.03 -1.47 22.57
C VAL A 445 -22.20 -1.77 24.05
N ASN A 446 -21.14 -2.12 24.77
CA ASN A 446 -21.14 -2.47 26.19
C ASN A 446 -21.17 -1.22 27.10
N SER A 447 -22.22 -0.42 26.94
CA SER A 447 -22.45 0.80 27.73
C SER A 447 -23.94 1.14 27.81
N THR A 448 -24.26 2.18 28.60
CA THR A 448 -25.62 2.73 28.67
C THR A 448 -26.10 3.20 27.28
N SER A 449 -27.41 3.25 27.06
CA SER A 449 -27.99 3.62 25.76
C SER A 449 -27.45 4.96 25.22
N GLU A 450 -27.35 5.98 26.08
CA GLU A 450 -26.81 7.29 25.70
C GLU A 450 -25.31 7.24 25.33
N ARG A 451 -24.51 6.54 26.14
CA ARG A 451 -23.07 6.41 25.91
C ARG A 451 -22.78 5.62 24.65
N ARG A 452 -23.53 4.55 24.42
CA ARG A 452 -23.49 3.75 23.19
C ARG A 452 -23.81 4.59 21.97
N ARG A 453 -24.91 5.35 22.01
CA ARG A 453 -25.30 6.26 20.92
C ARG A 453 -24.20 7.26 20.61
N ARG A 454 -23.57 7.83 21.64
CA ARG A 454 -22.42 8.72 21.48
C ARG A 454 -21.24 8.02 20.81
N PHE A 455 -20.89 6.82 21.26
CA PHE A 455 -19.77 6.06 20.71
C PHE A 455 -19.98 5.72 19.24
N LEU A 456 -21.16 5.22 18.87
CA LEU A 456 -21.51 4.92 17.48
C LEU A 456 -21.47 6.20 16.62
N HIS A 457 -22.08 7.29 17.09
CA HIS A 457 -22.08 8.55 16.34
C HIS A 457 -20.66 9.08 16.15
N HIS A 458 -19.89 9.25 17.21
CA HIS A 458 -18.52 9.76 17.13
C HIS A 458 -17.62 8.83 16.31
N TRP A 459 -17.82 7.52 16.36
CA TRP A 459 -17.12 6.60 15.47
C TRP A 459 -17.42 6.92 14.00
N THR A 460 -18.69 7.08 13.60
CA THR A 460 -19.02 7.44 12.20
C THR A 460 -18.43 8.79 11.76
N LEU A 461 -18.16 9.70 12.70
CA LEU A 461 -17.51 10.97 12.41
C LEU A 461 -15.98 10.89 12.31
N LEU A 462 -15.35 9.91 12.95
CA LEU A 462 -13.89 9.81 13.06
C LEU A 462 -13.29 8.64 12.28
N ALA A 463 -14.11 7.68 11.83
CA ALA A 463 -13.67 6.42 11.24
C ALA A 463 -12.67 6.64 10.09
N ASP A 464 -12.96 7.55 9.17
CA ASP A 464 -12.07 7.82 8.04
C ASP A 464 -10.70 8.35 8.47
N GLY A 465 -10.68 9.20 9.50
CA GLY A 465 -9.43 9.68 10.09
C GLY A 465 -8.58 8.54 10.65
N PHE A 466 -9.20 7.61 11.38
CA PHE A 466 -8.47 6.46 11.95
C PHE A 466 -8.06 5.43 10.90
N ILE A 467 -8.88 5.17 9.88
CA ILE A 467 -8.51 4.27 8.78
C ILE A 467 -7.38 4.91 7.96
N TYR A 468 -7.42 6.23 7.73
CA TYR A 468 -6.32 6.97 7.09
C TYR A 468 -4.99 6.83 7.82
N MET A 469 -5.00 6.68 9.15
CA MET A 469 -3.77 6.44 9.93
C MET A 469 -3.04 5.14 9.53
N LEU A 470 -3.73 4.17 8.92
CA LEU A 470 -3.09 2.95 8.38
C LEU A 470 -2.17 3.23 7.18
N THR A 471 -2.39 4.37 6.50
CA THR A 471 -1.54 4.83 5.38
C THR A 471 -0.31 5.62 5.83
N GLN A 472 -0.14 5.78 7.16
CA GLN A 472 0.96 6.53 7.73
C GLN A 472 2.11 5.58 8.08
N ARG A 473 3.35 6.07 7.99
CA ARG A 473 4.56 5.30 8.31
C ARG A 473 4.61 4.78 9.75
N GLN A 474 3.89 5.42 10.66
CA GLN A 474 3.76 4.97 12.05
C GLN A 474 2.27 4.88 12.35
N PRO A 475 1.66 3.70 12.18
CA PRO A 475 0.25 3.53 12.44
C PRO A 475 -0.06 3.73 13.92
N LEU A 476 -1.28 4.18 14.20
CA LEU A 476 -1.71 4.50 15.54
C LEU A 476 -2.19 3.26 16.30
N LEU A 477 -1.59 2.99 17.46
CA LEU A 477 -2.04 1.97 18.41
C LEU A 477 -2.52 2.59 19.71
N LEU A 478 -3.80 2.40 20.02
CA LEU A 478 -4.46 2.97 21.20
C LEU A 478 -4.87 1.90 22.21
N SER A 479 -4.76 2.23 23.48
CA SER A 479 -5.35 1.43 24.55
C SER A 479 -6.88 1.52 24.54
N GLY A 480 -7.55 0.53 25.14
CA GLY A 480 -9.01 0.56 25.28
C GLY A 480 -9.54 1.72 26.15
N GLN A 481 -8.69 2.38 26.95
CA GLN A 481 -9.07 3.61 27.65
C GLN A 481 -8.94 4.83 26.74
N GLU A 482 -7.87 4.94 25.95
CA GLU A 482 -7.70 6.02 24.96
C GLU A 482 -8.84 6.00 23.93
N TRP A 483 -9.25 4.82 23.45
CA TRP A 483 -10.44 4.67 22.60
C TRP A 483 -11.72 5.19 23.26
N ARG A 484 -11.95 4.81 24.53
CA ARG A 484 -13.11 5.30 25.29
C ARG A 484 -13.09 6.82 25.42
N ASP A 485 -11.94 7.39 25.70
CA ASP A 485 -11.78 8.83 25.90
C ASP A 485 -12.06 9.63 24.62
N ILE A 486 -11.55 9.14 23.49
CA ILE A 486 -11.79 9.74 22.17
C ILE A 486 -13.28 9.69 21.84
N LEU A 487 -13.91 8.52 21.96
CA LEU A 487 -15.33 8.34 21.66
C LEU A 487 -16.25 9.04 22.68
N GLU A 488 -15.78 9.31 23.90
CA GLU A 488 -16.50 10.16 24.86
C GLU A 488 -16.47 11.65 24.47
N GLY A 489 -15.52 12.07 23.64
CA GLY A 489 -15.33 13.47 23.26
C GLY A 489 -14.19 14.19 23.97
N LEU A 490 -13.39 13.49 24.77
CA LEU A 490 -12.44 14.11 25.70
C LEU A 490 -11.24 14.77 25.01
N MET A 491 -11.07 14.56 23.71
CA MET A 491 -10.03 15.24 22.91
C MET A 491 -10.28 16.75 22.78
N ASN A 492 -11.53 17.23 22.87
CA ASN A 492 -11.84 18.67 22.83
C ASN A 492 -12.14 19.30 24.21
N GLU A 493 -12.04 18.53 25.31
CA GLU A 493 -12.25 19.06 26.66
C GLU A 493 -11.05 19.90 27.12
N ARG A 494 -11.02 21.18 26.74
CA ARG A 494 -9.98 22.12 27.16
C ARG A 494 -10.15 22.50 28.64
N GLY A 495 -9.21 22.07 29.47
CA GLY A 495 -9.04 22.57 30.83
C GLY A 495 -8.10 23.78 30.88
N PRO A 496 -7.87 24.39 32.07
CA PRO A 496 -6.86 25.43 32.23
C PRO A 496 -5.50 24.98 31.66
N PRO A 497 -4.72 25.87 31.03
CA PRO A 497 -3.39 25.52 30.51
C PRO A 497 -2.54 24.81 31.57
N GLY A 498 -1.90 23.71 31.18
CA GLY A 498 -1.08 22.89 32.07
C GLY A 498 -1.83 21.92 32.99
N SER A 499 -3.16 22.00 33.11
CA SER A 499 -3.96 21.05 33.91
C SER A 499 -3.90 19.62 33.39
N ARG A 500 -4.16 18.63 34.25
CA ARG A 500 -4.22 17.20 33.87
C ARG A 500 -5.26 16.95 32.76
N ARG A 501 -6.40 17.67 32.81
CA ARG A 501 -7.44 17.60 31.77
C ARG A 501 -6.92 18.13 30.43
N ASN A 502 -6.28 19.30 30.42
CA ASN A 502 -5.68 19.86 29.22
C ASN A 502 -4.61 18.94 28.62
N ARG A 503 -3.67 18.43 29.43
CA ARG A 503 -2.63 17.50 28.97
C ARG A 503 -3.22 16.23 28.35
N ARG A 504 -4.31 15.68 28.92
CA ARG A 504 -5.00 14.50 28.38
C ARG A 504 -5.65 14.82 27.04
N SER A 505 -6.42 15.90 26.94
CA SER A 505 -7.05 16.35 25.70
C SER A 505 -6.02 16.56 24.60
N SER A 506 -4.94 17.30 24.86
CA SER A 506 -3.86 17.52 23.88
C SER A 506 -3.19 16.23 23.41
N LYS A 507 -2.97 15.27 24.30
CA LYS A 507 -2.41 13.96 23.93
C LYS A 507 -3.36 13.18 23.01
N LEU A 508 -4.67 13.19 23.28
CA LEU A 508 -5.65 12.51 22.44
C LEU A 508 -5.80 13.18 21.07
N GLU A 509 -5.75 14.51 21.01
CA GLU A 509 -5.76 15.27 19.76
C GLU A 509 -4.50 15.01 18.92
N GLU A 510 -3.33 14.91 19.55
CA GLU A 510 -2.07 14.58 18.87
C GLU A 510 -2.13 13.23 18.13
N HIS A 511 -2.87 12.25 18.66
CA HIS A 511 -3.03 10.95 18.02
C HIS A 511 -3.77 11.01 16.67
N ILE A 512 -4.72 11.93 16.50
CA ILE A 512 -5.50 12.07 15.26
C ILE A 512 -5.03 13.27 14.41
N ARG A 513 -4.09 14.08 14.92
CA ARG A 513 -3.58 15.28 14.25
C ARG A 513 -3.20 15.07 12.77
N PRO A 514 -2.50 13.99 12.37
CA PRO A 514 -2.18 13.80 10.95
C PRO A 514 -3.42 13.71 10.04
N ALA A 515 -4.52 13.13 10.53
CA ALA A 515 -5.78 13.07 9.81
C ALA A 515 -6.50 14.43 9.77
N LEU A 516 -6.41 15.21 10.84
CA LEU A 516 -6.97 16.57 10.91
C LEU A 516 -6.22 17.53 9.97
N GLU A 517 -4.89 17.50 9.98
CA GLU A 517 -4.02 18.27 9.08
C GLU A 517 -4.28 17.89 7.62
N ALA A 518 -4.35 16.59 7.31
CA ALA A 518 -4.72 16.10 5.99
C ALA A 518 -6.12 16.58 5.55
N SER A 519 -6.99 16.88 6.51
CA SER A 519 -8.35 17.40 6.28
C SER A 519 -8.43 18.93 6.28
N ASN A 520 -7.33 19.65 6.48
CA ASN A 520 -7.31 21.10 6.74
C ASN A 520 -8.21 21.53 7.89
N VAL A 521 -8.35 20.70 8.93
CA VAL A 521 -9.16 20.97 10.12
C VAL A 521 -8.29 21.60 11.18
N THR A 522 -8.54 22.86 11.50
CA THR A 522 -7.80 23.64 12.51
C THR A 522 -8.49 23.67 13.88
N SER A 523 -9.76 23.26 13.93
CA SER A 523 -10.62 23.28 15.11
C SER A 523 -11.61 22.12 15.07
N LEU A 524 -11.85 21.47 16.22
CA LEU A 524 -12.87 20.44 16.42
C LEU A 524 -14.20 21.04 16.87
N GLU A 525 -14.60 22.15 16.25
CA GLU A 525 -15.85 22.82 16.58
C GLU A 525 -17.05 21.90 16.34
N GLY A 526 -18.01 21.87 17.28
CA GLY A 526 -19.14 20.94 17.23
C GLY A 526 -18.84 19.50 17.68
N PHE A 527 -17.61 19.20 18.12
CA PHE A 527 -17.26 17.92 18.75
C PHE A 527 -16.86 18.11 20.23
N PRO A 528 -17.33 17.29 21.18
CA PRO A 528 -18.31 16.22 21.02
C PRO A 528 -19.70 16.73 20.63
N VAL A 529 -20.46 15.87 19.96
CA VAL A 529 -21.82 16.17 19.56
C VAL A 529 -22.72 16.21 20.81
N PRO A 530 -23.50 17.29 21.02
CA PRO A 530 -24.47 17.40 22.10
C PRO A 530 -25.48 16.23 22.11
N LEU A 531 -25.95 15.85 23.30
CA LEU A 531 -26.79 14.66 23.49
C LEU A 531 -28.07 14.66 22.64
N ASP A 532 -28.69 15.83 22.49
CA ASP A 532 -29.89 16.10 21.70
C ASP A 532 -29.66 16.02 20.18
N GLN A 533 -28.41 16.15 19.74
CA GLN A 533 -27.99 16.08 18.34
C GLN A 533 -27.44 14.71 17.94
N LEU A 534 -27.37 13.77 18.87
CA LEU A 534 -26.91 12.42 18.57
C LEU A 534 -27.92 11.67 17.68
N ARG A 535 -27.50 11.37 16.44
CA ARG A 535 -28.11 10.39 15.55
C ARG A 535 -28.49 9.11 16.33
N HIS A 536 -29.71 8.65 16.07
CA HIS A 536 -30.20 7.37 16.54
C HIS A 536 -29.84 6.30 15.53
N PHE A 537 -29.37 5.16 16.03
CA PHE A 537 -29.00 4.01 15.22
C PHE A 537 -30.00 2.89 15.47
N THR A 538 -30.52 2.32 14.40
CA THR A 538 -31.27 1.06 14.42
C THR A 538 -30.36 -0.09 14.85
N LEU A 539 -30.96 -1.23 15.19
CA LEU A 539 -30.20 -2.44 15.50
C LEU A 539 -29.37 -2.90 14.28
N LYS A 540 -29.94 -2.82 13.08
CA LYS A 540 -29.27 -3.11 11.80
C LYS A 540 -28.01 -2.28 11.62
N GLU A 541 -28.12 -0.95 11.69
CA GLU A 541 -26.97 -0.04 11.53
C GLU A 541 -25.92 -0.25 12.62
N THR A 542 -26.36 -0.55 13.85
CA THR A 542 -25.44 -0.86 14.95
C THR A 542 -24.65 -2.15 14.65
N HIS A 543 -25.32 -3.20 14.15
CA HIS A 543 -24.66 -4.43 13.75
C HIS A 543 -23.65 -4.22 12.63
N GLU A 544 -24.00 -3.43 11.61
CA GLU A 544 -23.13 -3.10 10.48
C GLU A 544 -21.86 -2.37 10.93
N ILE A 545 -21.99 -1.35 11.79
CA ILE A 545 -20.84 -0.61 12.34
C ILE A 545 -19.93 -1.54 13.17
N VAL A 546 -20.52 -2.32 14.07
CA VAL A 546 -19.76 -3.22 14.96
C VAL A 546 -19.08 -4.32 14.16
N TRP A 547 -19.73 -4.84 13.12
CA TRP A 547 -19.16 -5.81 12.20
C TRP A 547 -17.98 -5.25 11.42
N GLN A 548 -18.09 -4.05 10.82
CA GLN A 548 -16.99 -3.44 10.06
C GLN A 548 -15.73 -3.24 10.91
N VAL A 549 -15.91 -2.77 12.15
CA VAL A 549 -14.81 -2.58 13.11
C VAL A 549 -14.16 -3.91 13.46
N ALA A 550 -14.95 -4.94 13.71
CA ALA A 550 -14.44 -6.26 14.05
C ALA A 550 -13.76 -6.97 12.89
N GLU A 551 -14.36 -6.93 11.71
CA GLU A 551 -13.84 -7.56 10.50
C GLU A 551 -12.50 -6.93 10.10
N THR A 552 -12.42 -5.60 10.09
CA THR A 552 -11.18 -4.89 9.81
C THR A 552 -10.12 -5.17 10.88
N GLY A 553 -10.50 -5.11 12.16
CA GLY A 553 -9.60 -5.43 13.27
C GLY A 553 -9.05 -6.85 13.19
N PHE A 554 -9.90 -7.84 12.94
CA PHE A 554 -9.54 -9.25 12.81
C PHE A 554 -8.55 -9.50 11.66
N ARG A 555 -8.81 -8.97 10.46
CA ARG A 555 -7.95 -9.17 9.28
C ARG A 555 -6.56 -8.57 9.49
N LEU A 556 -6.49 -7.36 10.07
CA LEU A 556 -5.23 -6.71 10.43
C LEU A 556 -4.46 -7.49 11.49
N GLU A 557 -5.15 -7.93 12.56
CA GLU A 557 -4.56 -8.73 13.64
C GLU A 557 -4.07 -10.10 13.15
N PHE A 558 -4.80 -10.73 12.24
CA PHE A 558 -4.41 -12.00 11.63
C PHE A 558 -3.16 -11.83 10.75
N CYS A 559 -3.10 -10.79 9.91
CA CYS A 559 -1.92 -10.49 9.10
C CYS A 559 -0.67 -10.25 9.95
N ALA A 560 -0.82 -9.50 11.04
CA ALA A 560 0.28 -9.23 11.97
C ALA A 560 0.72 -10.50 12.70
N LEU A 561 -0.23 -11.36 13.13
CA LEU A 561 0.09 -12.65 13.74
C LEU A 561 0.84 -13.56 12.78
N ASP A 562 0.36 -13.71 11.54
CA ASP A 562 1.00 -14.57 10.54
C ASP A 562 2.45 -14.13 10.28
N ARG A 563 2.69 -12.83 10.08
CA ARG A 563 4.04 -12.28 9.90
C ARG A 563 4.94 -12.60 11.09
N ARG A 564 4.46 -12.41 12.33
CA ARG A 564 5.24 -12.67 13.55
C ARG A 564 5.52 -14.16 13.77
N ALA A 565 4.51 -15.00 13.57
CA ALA A 565 4.60 -16.43 13.85
C ALA A 565 5.39 -17.19 12.78
N SER A 566 5.27 -16.79 11.51
CA SER A 566 6.01 -17.40 10.40
C SER A 566 7.38 -16.76 10.14
N GLY A 567 7.55 -15.49 10.48
CA GLY A 567 8.71 -14.68 10.08
C GLY A 567 8.73 -14.33 8.59
N GLN A 568 7.62 -14.51 7.87
CA GLN A 568 7.52 -14.27 6.43
C GLN A 568 6.63 -13.06 6.13
N GLU A 569 6.94 -12.36 5.03
CA GLU A 569 6.07 -11.33 4.48
C GLU A 569 5.25 -11.89 3.32
N ARG A 570 4.01 -12.32 3.62
CA ARG A 570 3.14 -13.05 2.68
C ARG A 570 1.70 -12.56 2.71
N VAL A 571 1.55 -11.23 2.65
CA VAL A 571 0.26 -10.53 2.74
C VAL A 571 -0.76 -11.06 1.73
N ASP A 572 -0.33 -11.43 0.51
CA ASP A 572 -1.22 -11.98 -0.52
C ASP A 572 -1.82 -13.35 -0.15
N ASP A 573 -1.05 -14.21 0.51
CA ASP A 573 -1.57 -15.51 0.97
C ASP A 573 -2.54 -15.30 2.14
N VAL A 574 -2.26 -14.33 3.01
CA VAL A 574 -3.16 -13.91 4.10
C VAL A 574 -4.48 -13.39 3.55
N ARG A 575 -4.47 -12.51 2.54
CA ARG A 575 -5.69 -12.06 1.84
C ARG A 575 -6.50 -13.25 1.29
N GLY A 576 -5.81 -14.30 0.87
CA GLY A 576 -6.42 -15.55 0.45
C GLY A 576 -7.34 -16.19 1.50
N CYS A 577 -7.17 -15.89 2.78
CA CYS A 577 -7.93 -16.45 3.91
C CYS A 577 -9.26 -15.74 4.19
N PHE A 578 -9.59 -14.67 3.46
CA PHE A 578 -10.80 -13.89 3.66
C PHE A 578 -11.62 -13.75 2.38
N ALA A 579 -12.95 -13.69 2.52
CA ALA A 579 -13.82 -13.31 1.42
C ALA A 579 -13.50 -11.88 0.95
N GLY A 580 -13.55 -11.67 -0.36
CA GLY A 580 -13.17 -10.41 -1.01
C GLY A 580 -11.65 -10.15 -1.13
N HIS A 581 -10.79 -10.97 -0.50
CA HIS A 581 -9.33 -10.85 -0.58
C HIS A 581 -8.74 -9.47 -0.19
N MET A 582 -9.41 -8.77 0.72
CA MET A 582 -9.00 -7.44 1.24
C MET A 582 -8.57 -7.54 2.70
N LEU A 583 -7.65 -6.68 3.16
CA LEU A 583 -7.32 -6.56 4.59
C LEU A 583 -8.17 -5.49 5.30
N VAL A 584 -8.52 -4.42 4.60
CA VAL A 584 -9.23 -3.26 5.16
C VAL A 584 -10.46 -2.95 4.32
N GLY A 585 -11.54 -2.47 4.94
CA GLY A 585 -12.69 -1.95 4.21
C GLY A 585 -13.53 -3.00 3.50
N ALA A 586 -13.66 -4.20 4.08
CA ALA A 586 -14.53 -5.25 3.55
C ALA A 586 -16.00 -4.74 3.41
N PRO A 587 -16.62 -4.86 2.22
CA PRO A 587 -17.99 -4.41 2.02
C PRO A 587 -19.00 -5.25 2.82
N LEU A 588 -20.13 -4.64 3.18
CA LEU A 588 -21.15 -5.25 4.05
C LEU A 588 -21.73 -6.54 3.49
N HIS A 589 -21.83 -6.67 2.15
CA HIS A 589 -22.35 -7.88 1.49
C HIS A 589 -21.52 -9.15 1.81
N LEU A 590 -20.27 -8.99 2.26
CA LEU A 590 -19.40 -10.09 2.69
C LEU A 590 -19.70 -10.58 4.13
N GLY A 591 -20.58 -9.90 4.87
CA GLY A 591 -20.92 -10.25 6.26
C GLY A 591 -21.59 -11.61 6.47
N LYS A 592 -21.87 -12.33 5.38
CA LYS A 592 -22.39 -13.71 5.34
C LYS A 592 -21.53 -14.65 4.49
N GLN A 593 -20.33 -14.23 4.08
CA GLN A 593 -19.43 -15.01 3.23
C GLN A 593 -18.16 -15.40 3.98
N GLY A 594 -17.42 -16.34 3.40
CA GLY A 594 -16.17 -16.82 3.99
C GLY A 594 -16.36 -17.38 5.38
N TRP A 595 -15.60 -16.90 6.36
CA TRP A 595 -15.73 -17.34 7.76
C TRP A 595 -17.15 -17.16 8.30
N ALA A 596 -17.88 -16.12 7.88
CA ALA A 596 -19.24 -15.85 8.32
C ALA A 596 -20.32 -16.68 7.60
N SER A 597 -19.94 -17.51 6.62
CA SER A 597 -20.90 -18.31 5.85
C SER A 597 -21.66 -19.32 6.71
N GLY A 598 -22.93 -19.54 6.35
CA GLY A 598 -23.74 -20.62 6.90
C GLY A 598 -23.30 -22.00 6.42
N SER A 599 -22.70 -22.10 5.23
CA SER A 599 -22.20 -23.36 4.67
C SER A 599 -20.82 -23.70 5.23
N LEU A 600 -20.70 -24.90 5.81
CA LEU A 600 -19.42 -25.41 6.29
C LEU A 600 -18.43 -25.62 5.11
N GLU A 601 -18.93 -26.00 3.94
CA GLU A 601 -18.15 -26.20 2.73
C GLU A 601 -17.56 -24.90 2.20
N GLU A 602 -18.30 -23.79 2.29
CA GLU A 602 -17.76 -22.47 1.95
C GLU A 602 -16.69 -22.05 2.97
N ARG A 603 -16.99 -22.12 4.28
CA ARG A 603 -16.04 -21.81 5.34
C ARG A 603 -14.75 -22.60 5.18
N HIS A 604 -14.86 -23.90 4.88
CA HIS A 604 -13.73 -24.82 4.70
C HIS A 604 -12.68 -24.31 3.70
N ARG A 605 -13.09 -23.61 2.64
CA ARG A 605 -12.14 -23.04 1.65
C ARG A 605 -11.18 -22.04 2.29
N TYR A 606 -11.67 -21.23 3.22
CA TYR A 606 -10.92 -20.20 3.92
C TYR A 606 -10.18 -20.77 5.14
N VAL A 607 -10.83 -21.70 5.87
CA VAL A 607 -10.22 -22.48 6.94
C VAL A 607 -9.00 -23.26 6.43
N GLY A 608 -9.11 -23.93 5.28
CA GLY A 608 -8.02 -24.69 4.68
C GLY A 608 -6.83 -23.81 4.27
N ARG A 609 -7.08 -22.62 3.71
CA ARG A 609 -6.03 -21.65 3.42
C ARG A 609 -5.35 -21.14 4.69
N THR A 610 -6.14 -20.85 5.72
CA THR A 610 -5.65 -20.46 7.05
C THR A 610 -4.77 -21.56 7.65
N ALA A 611 -5.22 -22.81 7.60
CA ALA A 611 -4.46 -23.97 8.06
C ALA A 611 -3.12 -24.12 7.32
N CYS A 612 -3.09 -23.89 6.00
CA CYS A 612 -1.86 -23.91 5.23
C CYS A 612 -0.84 -22.86 5.70
N LEU A 613 -1.27 -21.66 6.06
CA LEU A 613 -0.39 -20.64 6.63
C LEU A 613 0.15 -21.04 8.00
N MET A 614 -0.71 -21.61 8.84
CA MET A 614 -0.38 -22.03 10.21
C MET A 614 0.67 -23.15 10.27
N LEU A 615 0.95 -23.85 9.17
CA LEU A 615 2.01 -24.86 9.10
C LEU A 615 3.40 -24.26 9.38
N ASP A 616 3.62 -23.00 9.01
CA ASP A 616 4.90 -22.32 9.18
C ASP A 616 4.96 -21.54 10.50
N TRP A 617 3.89 -21.56 11.31
CA TRP A 617 3.85 -20.81 12.55
C TRP A 617 4.72 -21.45 13.62
N THR A 618 5.57 -20.63 14.22
CA THR A 618 6.27 -20.97 15.46
C THR A 618 5.40 -20.49 16.63
N SER A 619 5.00 -21.39 17.53
CA SER A 619 4.19 -21.08 18.72
C SER A 619 4.66 -21.94 19.90
N LYS A 620 4.37 -21.54 21.14
CA LYS A 620 4.62 -22.37 22.34
C LYS A 620 3.69 -23.57 22.36
N THR A 621 2.46 -23.36 21.90
CA THR A 621 1.50 -24.44 21.65
C THR A 621 1.86 -25.20 20.37
N ALA A 622 1.87 -26.53 20.44
CA ALA A 622 2.13 -27.36 19.27
C ALA A 622 1.00 -27.24 18.24
N CYS A 623 1.35 -27.17 16.96
CA CYS A 623 0.39 -27.14 15.87
C CYS A 623 -0.41 -28.47 15.83
N PRO A 624 -1.76 -28.44 15.93
CA PRO A 624 -2.59 -29.63 15.95
C PRO A 624 -2.40 -30.54 14.73
N ASP A 625 -2.47 -31.85 14.95
CA ASP A 625 -2.23 -32.88 13.91
C ASP A 625 -3.12 -32.72 12.67
N VAL A 626 -4.38 -32.34 12.86
CA VAL A 626 -5.32 -32.11 11.75
C VAL A 626 -4.88 -30.93 10.86
N ILE A 627 -4.24 -29.90 11.42
CA ILE A 627 -3.66 -28.79 10.65
C ILE A 627 -2.40 -29.28 9.94
N ARG A 628 -1.51 -30.01 10.63
CA ARG A 628 -0.26 -30.55 10.05
C ARG A 628 -0.51 -31.41 8.81
N ARG A 629 -1.63 -32.14 8.78
CA ARG A 629 -2.03 -33.03 7.69
C ARG A 629 -3.02 -32.40 6.69
N VAL A 630 -3.22 -31.08 6.72
CA VAL A 630 -4.20 -30.41 5.84
C VAL A 630 -3.92 -30.66 4.34
N LYS A 631 -2.65 -30.79 3.96
CA LYS A 631 -2.22 -31.03 2.56
C LYS A 631 -2.36 -32.50 2.12
N GLU A 632 -2.54 -33.44 3.05
CA GLU A 632 -2.66 -34.87 2.75
C GLU A 632 -4.07 -35.25 2.27
N HIS A 633 -5.06 -34.39 2.51
CA HIS A 633 -6.46 -34.67 2.25
C HIS A 633 -6.92 -34.04 0.93
N SER A 634 -7.19 -34.88 -0.07
CA SER A 634 -7.77 -34.46 -1.36
C SER A 634 -9.30 -34.31 -1.31
N ARG A 635 -9.96 -34.95 -0.33
CA ARG A 635 -11.41 -34.88 -0.10
C ARG A 635 -11.69 -34.71 1.38
N TRP A 636 -12.67 -33.89 1.71
CA TRP A 636 -13.06 -33.56 3.08
C TRP A 636 -14.51 -33.97 3.32
N SER A 637 -14.78 -34.73 4.38
CA SER A 637 -16.13 -34.95 4.89
C SER A 637 -16.55 -33.79 5.79
N LEU A 638 -17.86 -33.60 6.02
CA LEU A 638 -18.36 -32.54 6.89
C LEU A 638 -17.77 -32.61 8.31
N ASP A 639 -17.67 -33.81 8.89
CA ASP A 639 -17.09 -33.98 10.23
C ASP A 639 -15.61 -33.54 10.27
N ARG A 640 -14.83 -33.87 9.24
CA ARG A 640 -13.42 -33.46 9.14
C ARG A 640 -13.27 -31.96 8.88
N MET A 641 -14.17 -31.35 8.12
CA MET A 641 -14.19 -29.89 7.95
C MET A 641 -14.45 -29.19 9.29
N GLN A 642 -15.40 -29.69 10.07
CA GLN A 642 -15.72 -29.14 11.40
C GLN A 642 -14.58 -29.34 12.41
N GLU A 643 -13.91 -30.50 12.38
CA GLU A 643 -12.72 -30.78 13.18
C GLU A 643 -11.57 -29.81 12.82
N LEU A 644 -11.29 -29.63 11.53
CA LEU A 644 -10.28 -28.68 11.06
C LEU A 644 -10.62 -27.25 11.49
N GLU A 645 -11.86 -26.80 11.29
CA GLU A 645 -12.30 -25.46 11.70
C GLU A 645 -12.09 -25.23 13.20
N THR A 646 -12.45 -26.21 14.02
CA THR A 646 -12.27 -26.16 15.48
C THR A 646 -10.78 -26.05 15.85
N ALA A 647 -9.94 -26.87 15.22
CA ALA A 647 -8.49 -26.86 15.47
C ALA A 647 -7.84 -25.54 15.02
N VAL A 648 -8.21 -25.01 13.85
CA VAL A 648 -7.72 -23.74 13.31
C VAL A 648 -8.12 -22.58 14.23
N CYS A 649 -9.37 -22.52 14.68
CA CYS A 649 -9.83 -21.48 15.60
C CYS A 649 -9.10 -21.55 16.96
N GLY A 650 -8.94 -22.76 17.50
CA GLY A 650 -8.21 -23.00 18.75
C GLY A 650 -6.75 -22.57 18.64
N TYR A 651 -6.07 -22.99 17.58
CA TYR A 651 -4.67 -22.66 17.34
C TYR A 651 -4.48 -21.15 17.11
N TYR A 652 -5.35 -20.53 16.31
CA TYR A 652 -5.34 -19.07 16.10
C TYR A 652 -5.44 -18.28 17.40
N THR A 653 -6.48 -18.53 18.20
CA THR A 653 -6.76 -17.75 19.42
C THR A 653 -5.68 -17.95 20.48
N GLN A 654 -5.15 -19.18 20.61
CA GLN A 654 -4.04 -19.48 21.50
C GLN A 654 -2.74 -18.80 21.04
N SER A 655 -2.37 -18.92 19.76
CA SER A 655 -1.18 -18.26 19.22
C SER A 655 -1.31 -16.73 19.31
N PHE A 656 -2.49 -16.17 19.10
CA PHE A 656 -2.71 -14.73 19.28
C PHE A 656 -2.44 -14.29 20.72
N TRP A 657 -2.95 -15.02 21.72
CA TRP A 657 -2.62 -14.75 23.13
C TRP A 657 -1.12 -14.83 23.40
N GLU A 658 -0.45 -15.86 22.86
CA GLU A 658 0.99 -16.02 23.02
C GLU A 658 1.77 -14.84 22.43
N TYR A 659 1.38 -14.30 21.28
CA TYR A 659 2.11 -13.21 20.64
C TYR A 659 1.73 -11.81 21.12
N PHE A 660 0.46 -11.58 21.47
CA PHE A 660 -0.07 -10.24 21.77
C PHE A 660 -0.47 -10.05 23.24
N GLY A 661 -0.65 -11.14 24.01
CA GLY A 661 -0.98 -11.07 25.43
C GLY A 661 -2.33 -10.43 25.74
N ARG A 662 -3.28 -10.48 24.80
CA ARG A 662 -4.68 -10.07 24.95
C ARG A 662 -5.60 -10.96 24.13
N ALA A 663 -6.91 -10.86 24.38
CA ALA A 663 -7.92 -11.49 23.53
C ALA A 663 -7.85 -10.94 22.08
N ALA A 664 -8.00 -11.84 21.11
CA ALA A 664 -8.12 -11.51 19.70
C ALA A 664 -9.47 -10.84 19.40
N VAL A 665 -9.48 -9.92 18.44
CA VAL A 665 -10.73 -9.46 17.83
C VAL A 665 -11.25 -10.60 16.94
N LEU A 666 -12.51 -10.98 17.15
CA LEU A 666 -13.11 -12.09 16.41
C LEU A 666 -13.97 -11.59 15.24
N PRO A 667 -13.98 -12.32 14.11
CA PRO A 667 -14.94 -12.10 13.06
C PRO A 667 -16.37 -12.42 13.54
N MET A 668 -17.34 -11.75 12.93
CA MET A 668 -18.76 -11.86 13.25
C MET A 668 -19.60 -12.05 11.99
N ARG A 669 -20.87 -12.39 12.18
CA ARG A 669 -21.83 -12.57 11.10
C ARG A 669 -22.93 -11.51 11.17
N LEU A 670 -23.33 -11.00 10.01
CA LEU A 670 -24.56 -10.20 9.88
C LEU A 670 -25.72 -11.15 9.57
N GLU A 671 -26.85 -11.01 10.26
CA GLU A 671 -28.01 -11.90 10.05
C GLU A 671 -29.12 -11.26 9.20
N HIS A 672 -29.23 -9.93 9.18
CA HIS A 672 -30.22 -9.23 8.37
C HIS A 672 -29.97 -9.40 6.87
N GLU A 673 -31.01 -9.18 6.05
CA GLU A 673 -30.86 -9.12 4.61
C GLU A 673 -29.98 -7.92 4.23
N LEU A 674 -28.93 -8.20 3.46
CA LEU A 674 -27.99 -7.21 2.98
C LEU A 674 -28.54 -6.70 1.65
N GLU A 675 -28.84 -5.40 1.58
CA GLU A 675 -29.23 -4.77 0.33
C GLU A 675 -28.06 -4.91 -0.65
N GLN A 676 -28.32 -5.44 -1.84
CA GLN A 676 -27.32 -5.48 -2.90
C GLN A 676 -27.07 -4.03 -3.34
N GLU A 677 -25.85 -3.55 -3.16
CA GLU A 677 -25.42 -2.28 -3.75
C GLU A 677 -25.67 -2.34 -5.28
N PRO A 678 -26.35 -1.36 -5.87
CA PRO A 678 -26.65 -1.37 -7.30
C PRO A 678 -25.35 -1.16 -8.09
N GLY A 679 -24.74 -2.24 -8.57
CA GLY A 679 -23.54 -2.15 -9.41
C GLY A 679 -22.73 -3.43 -9.65
N GLU A 680 -23.03 -4.55 -8.98
CA GLU A 680 -22.24 -5.79 -9.13
C GLU A 680 -22.99 -6.85 -9.94
N LEU A 681 -22.76 -6.84 -11.25
CA LEU A 681 -22.89 -8.00 -12.15
C LEU A 681 -21.56 -8.23 -12.86
#